data_AF-A0A9D7RBE8-F1
#
_entry.id   AF-A0A9D7RBE8-F1
#
_cell.length_a   1.000
_cell.length_b   1.000
_cell.length_c   1.000
_cell.angle_alpha   90.00
_cell.angle_beta   90.00
_cell.angle_gamma   90.00
#
_symmetry.space_group_name_H-M   'P 1'
#
loop_
_entity.id
_entity.type
_entity.pdbx_description
1 polymer ?
#
loop_
_entity_poly.entity_id
_entity_poly.type
_entity_poly.pdbx_seq_one_letter_code
_entity_poly.pdbx_strand_id
1 'polypeptide(L)'
;MARPLAFALLCALPLALPPLAVAQNQPQVRAASPSELQSFELREGTVQSLQLPAGGWERFEVPVVLDGRPRTLVLAPYSIRGAGFQLLVTDATGTHPVSAPEETTYRGMVVGEAGSVVTAALFEGALDARVHDLGGKGDWFVQPLARVLPYAAPDLHVVYRAEDVLPSSAQCEVGDVHGHGSPTGAPEGISELRYCDIALDCDVAYYLRNGASVAQTSSAAGYLLLDVSFIYQTDVEIRYSLTSLIVRTVPTYTSGSNTGCSTSGLLQEFASRWQSNHTSISRDVAHLISGEGVFSGTVGCAYIGVVCTSNGYGVSRAVSSNNAQNIQLLAHELGHNWSATHCDSAPPCQIMCASIGGCTGIGSSFGPGERAQILAHKGTRSCLTAARTIDPNPALWYRLTTLFQPTLSLDVVNDGANNNRLQMAASGAFTGQYWRFTRSGFGNTWRISCLWQGENLPMDTINGGAENNRPILAPIGAWTGQLWTLHEVPGYPGYVALTNDFRGPHLALEGFATSLGAGARPQLQTFGPFTGQLWLLTPLGSVSPARSTSFGSNCVGRAGRPTLGILPQGDGPWIGETMSGEVTNVLNGMASQLVFGGRLASPLDLGFLSSPNCNLYLDLGLLVTIPVGGGRATFAFSVPRSPFLVGATFPMQALVIDPGRGPSNPLVATTNGLDLTIGMR
;
A
#
# COMPACT_ATOMS: atom_id res chain seq x y z
N MET A 1 -47.38 -13.70 -55.16
CA MET A 1 -47.01 -12.46 -54.42
C MET A 1 -47.72 -12.53 -53.08
N ALA A 2 -47.15 -12.45 -51.89
CA ALA A 2 -45.79 -12.59 -51.37
C ALA A 2 -45.97 -13.21 -49.95
N ARG A 3 -44.96 -13.95 -49.48
CA ARG A 3 -44.95 -14.75 -48.24
C ARG A 3 -44.94 -13.89 -46.97
N PRO A 4 -45.46 -14.40 -45.82
CA PRO A 4 -45.12 -13.85 -44.51
C PRO A 4 -43.77 -14.42 -44.05
N LEU A 5 -42.87 -13.55 -43.61
CA LEU A 5 -41.60 -13.91 -42.98
C LEU A 5 -41.80 -14.02 -41.47
N ALA A 6 -41.69 -15.25 -40.98
CA ALA A 6 -41.55 -15.56 -39.56
C ALA A 6 -40.15 -15.15 -39.09
N PHE A 7 -40.07 -14.28 -38.08
CA PHE A 7 -38.83 -13.98 -37.38
C PHE A 7 -38.61 -15.04 -36.31
N ALA A 8 -37.62 -15.90 -36.51
CA ALA A 8 -37.20 -16.91 -35.56
C ALA A 8 -36.47 -16.24 -34.38
N LEU A 9 -36.91 -16.60 -33.17
CA LEU A 9 -36.27 -16.27 -31.91
C LEU A 9 -34.95 -17.07 -31.81
N LEU A 10 -33.80 -16.43 -32.01
CA LEU A 10 -32.51 -17.03 -31.67
C LEU A 10 -32.28 -16.91 -30.15
N CYS A 11 -32.54 -18.00 -29.43
CA CYS A 11 -31.98 -18.19 -28.10
C CYS A 11 -30.45 -18.33 -28.22
N ALA A 12 -29.73 -17.25 -27.91
CA ALA A 12 -28.30 -17.34 -27.63
C ALA A 12 -28.13 -17.99 -26.24
N LEU A 13 -27.86 -19.31 -26.22
CA LEU A 13 -27.26 -19.92 -25.03
C LEU A 13 -25.89 -19.26 -24.79
N PRO A 14 -25.55 -18.83 -23.57
CA PRO A 14 -24.19 -18.48 -23.26
C PRO A 14 -23.38 -19.78 -23.30
N LEU A 15 -22.55 -19.93 -24.33
CA LEU A 15 -21.40 -20.83 -24.26
C LEU A 15 -20.52 -20.28 -23.14
N ALA A 16 -20.71 -20.82 -21.93
CA ALA A 16 -19.72 -20.71 -20.87
C ALA A 16 -18.47 -21.40 -21.42
N LEU A 17 -17.55 -20.60 -21.97
CA LEU A 17 -16.18 -21.03 -22.12
C LEU A 17 -15.75 -21.46 -20.70
N PRO A 18 -15.28 -22.71 -20.50
CA PRO A 18 -14.65 -23.04 -19.24
C PRO A 18 -13.55 -21.99 -19.02
N PRO A 19 -13.33 -21.53 -17.78
CA PRO A 19 -12.16 -20.72 -17.52
C PRO A 19 -10.97 -21.48 -18.10
N LEU A 20 -10.19 -20.82 -18.95
CA LEU A 20 -8.86 -21.30 -19.29
C LEU A 20 -8.14 -21.41 -17.95
N ALA A 21 -8.17 -22.60 -17.35
CA ALA A 21 -7.22 -22.98 -16.34
C ALA A 21 -5.89 -22.91 -17.07
N VAL A 22 -5.19 -21.79 -16.92
CA VAL A 22 -3.73 -21.82 -17.02
C VAL A 22 -3.34 -22.91 -16.05
N ALA A 23 -2.92 -24.05 -16.56
CA ALA A 23 -2.30 -25.08 -15.73
C ALA A 23 -1.09 -24.41 -15.10
N GLN A 24 -1.25 -23.88 -13.87
CA GLN A 24 -0.13 -23.47 -13.05
C GLN A 24 0.66 -24.75 -12.82
N ASN A 25 1.72 -24.95 -13.61
CA ASN A 25 2.55 -26.13 -13.51
C ASN A 25 3.11 -26.13 -12.08
N GLN A 26 2.67 -27.08 -11.26
CA GLN A 26 3.19 -27.20 -9.91
C GLN A 26 4.70 -27.43 -9.97
N PRO A 27 5.46 -26.87 -9.01
CA PRO A 27 6.91 -27.01 -9.01
C PRO A 27 7.25 -28.50 -8.94
N GLN A 28 8.24 -28.92 -9.73
CA GLN A 28 8.77 -30.28 -9.63
C GLN A 28 9.64 -30.34 -8.38
N VAL A 29 9.24 -31.16 -7.39
CA VAL A 29 9.90 -31.26 -6.09
C VAL A 29 10.63 -32.58 -5.96
N ARG A 30 11.88 -32.52 -5.47
CA ARG A 30 12.63 -33.69 -5.01
C ARG A 30 13.35 -33.38 -3.70
N ALA A 31 13.72 -34.42 -2.97
CA ALA A 31 14.68 -34.26 -1.88
C ALA A 31 16.01 -33.71 -2.41
N ALA A 32 16.64 -32.83 -1.64
CA ALA A 32 18.01 -32.44 -1.92
C ALA A 32 18.94 -33.65 -1.70
N SER A 33 19.90 -33.84 -2.60
CA SER A 33 20.90 -34.88 -2.48
C SER A 33 21.88 -34.57 -1.33
N PRO A 34 22.58 -35.57 -0.78
CA PRO A 34 23.57 -35.34 0.28
C PRO A 34 24.64 -34.29 -0.08
N SER A 35 25.08 -34.25 -1.35
CA SER A 35 26.06 -33.25 -1.83
C SER A 35 25.48 -31.83 -1.92
N GLU A 36 24.21 -31.71 -2.29
CA GLU A 36 23.51 -30.41 -2.31
C GLU A 36 23.31 -29.89 -0.89
N LEU A 37 22.84 -30.75 0.03
CA LEU A 37 22.69 -30.42 1.45
C LEU A 37 24.03 -29.99 2.06
N GLN A 38 25.11 -30.73 1.78
CA GLN A 38 26.45 -30.38 2.25
C GLN A 38 26.93 -29.04 1.72
N SER A 39 26.64 -28.72 0.46
CA SER A 39 27.10 -27.47 -0.19
C SER A 39 26.42 -26.23 0.39
N PHE A 40 25.20 -26.35 0.90
CA PHE A 40 24.45 -25.29 1.59
C PHE A 40 24.54 -25.35 3.11
N GLU A 41 25.28 -26.32 3.66
CA GLU A 41 25.39 -26.58 5.10
C GLU A 41 24.02 -26.87 5.76
N LEU A 42 23.25 -27.77 5.16
CA LEU A 42 21.89 -28.10 5.59
C LEU A 42 21.79 -29.55 6.09
N ARG A 43 20.89 -29.79 7.06
CA ARG A 43 20.44 -31.12 7.51
C ARG A 43 19.40 -31.69 6.58
N GLU A 44 18.42 -30.87 6.22
CA GLU A 44 17.27 -31.24 5.40
C GLU A 44 16.92 -30.11 4.42
N GLY A 45 16.25 -30.47 3.33
CA GLY A 45 15.85 -29.54 2.29
C GLY A 45 15.32 -30.25 1.05
N THR A 46 14.63 -29.48 0.21
CA THR A 46 14.15 -29.94 -1.09
C THR A 46 14.79 -29.13 -2.21
N VAL A 47 14.82 -29.67 -3.42
CA VAL A 47 15.12 -28.92 -4.63
C VAL A 47 13.86 -28.84 -5.47
N GLN A 48 13.53 -27.62 -5.91
CA GLN A 48 12.30 -27.31 -6.63
C GLN A 48 12.63 -26.55 -7.92
N SER A 49 12.03 -26.96 -9.03
CA SER A 49 12.03 -26.16 -10.28
C SER A 49 10.94 -25.10 -10.18
N LEU A 50 11.32 -23.82 -10.26
CA LEU A 50 10.41 -22.69 -10.17
C LEU A 50 10.23 -22.02 -11.52
N GLN A 51 8.97 -21.80 -11.90
CA GLN A 51 8.64 -20.95 -13.04
C GLN A 51 8.58 -19.51 -12.56
N LEU A 52 9.53 -18.70 -13.00
CA LEU A 52 9.66 -17.31 -12.61
C LEU A 52 9.39 -16.42 -13.84
N PRO A 53 8.83 -15.21 -13.64
CA PRO A 53 8.70 -14.26 -14.73
C PRO A 53 10.09 -13.87 -15.25
N ALA A 54 10.17 -13.38 -16.48
CA ALA A 54 11.42 -12.96 -17.12
C ALA A 54 12.11 -11.75 -16.45
N GLY A 55 11.61 -11.30 -15.29
CA GLY A 55 11.95 -10.06 -14.60
C GLY A 55 10.87 -8.99 -14.77
N GLY A 56 11.08 -7.85 -14.11
CA GLY A 56 10.24 -6.64 -14.18
C GLY A 56 9.62 -6.25 -12.84
N TRP A 57 9.52 -4.93 -12.60
CA TRP A 57 8.96 -4.29 -11.41
C TRP A 57 7.42 -4.41 -11.30
N GLU A 58 6.89 -5.62 -11.44
CA GLU A 58 5.46 -5.93 -11.39
C GLU A 58 5.15 -7.02 -10.36
N ARG A 59 3.87 -7.16 -10.02
CA ARG A 59 3.39 -8.22 -9.14
C ARG A 59 3.42 -9.57 -9.88
N PHE A 60 3.85 -10.62 -9.19
CA PHE A 60 3.80 -11.99 -9.71
C PHE A 60 3.49 -13.02 -8.62
N GLU A 61 3.17 -14.24 -9.06
CA GLU A 61 2.87 -15.37 -8.19
C GLU A 61 3.86 -16.51 -8.43
N VAL A 62 4.34 -17.13 -7.36
CA VAL A 62 5.30 -18.24 -7.42
C VAL A 62 4.74 -19.44 -6.65
N PRO A 63 4.30 -20.50 -7.35
CA PRO A 63 3.98 -21.76 -6.72
C PRO A 63 5.24 -22.39 -6.10
N VAL A 64 5.17 -22.76 -4.82
CA VAL A 64 6.25 -23.42 -4.07
C VAL A 64 5.67 -24.53 -3.19
N VAL A 65 6.46 -25.53 -2.82
CA VAL A 65 6.06 -26.52 -1.81
C VAL A 65 6.79 -26.25 -0.51
N LEU A 66 6.05 -25.90 0.54
CA LEU A 66 6.58 -25.66 1.89
C LEU A 66 5.91 -26.65 2.84
N ASP A 67 6.69 -27.31 3.69
CA ASP A 67 6.18 -28.33 4.64
C ASP A 67 5.37 -29.45 3.95
N GLY A 68 5.82 -29.86 2.75
CA GLY A 68 5.13 -30.86 1.92
C GLY A 68 3.78 -30.43 1.35
N ARG A 69 3.39 -29.16 1.50
CA ARG A 69 2.12 -28.61 0.99
C ARG A 69 2.36 -27.63 -0.15
N PRO A 70 1.58 -27.69 -1.24
CA PRO A 70 1.61 -26.66 -2.27
C PRO A 70 1.10 -25.33 -1.69
N ARG A 71 1.89 -24.29 -1.90
CA ARG A 71 1.66 -22.90 -1.50
C ARG A 71 1.90 -21.99 -2.68
N THR A 72 1.37 -20.77 -2.62
CA THR A 72 1.63 -19.73 -3.62
C THR A 72 2.14 -18.50 -2.91
N LEU A 73 3.37 -18.09 -3.24
CA LEU A 73 3.90 -16.79 -2.85
C LEU A 73 3.32 -15.75 -3.79
N VAL A 74 2.82 -14.65 -3.24
CA VAL A 74 2.36 -13.50 -4.04
C VAL A 74 3.29 -12.35 -3.72
N LEU A 75 4.10 -11.97 -4.70
CA LEU A 75 5.18 -11.00 -4.54
C LEU A 75 4.82 -9.72 -5.28
N ALA A 76 5.02 -8.60 -4.61
CA ALA A 76 4.84 -7.27 -5.15
C ALA A 76 6.11 -6.43 -4.95
N PRO A 77 6.41 -5.51 -5.87
CA PRO A 77 7.65 -4.75 -5.82
C PRO A 77 7.80 -3.96 -4.52
N TYR A 78 8.98 -4.04 -3.90
CA TYR A 78 9.30 -3.33 -2.67
C TYR A 78 10.73 -2.80 -2.69
N SER A 79 10.92 -1.48 -2.59
CA SER A 79 12.25 -0.88 -2.55
C SER A 79 12.66 -0.51 -1.13
N ILE A 80 13.87 -0.92 -0.74
CA ILE A 80 14.54 -0.47 0.48
C ILE A 80 15.35 0.82 0.25
N ARG A 81 15.46 1.29 -1.00
CA ARG A 81 16.19 2.52 -1.37
C ARG A 81 15.45 3.73 -0.83
N GLY A 82 16.17 4.57 -0.10
CA GLY A 82 15.69 5.84 0.44
C GLY A 82 15.53 6.90 -0.66
N ALA A 83 14.91 8.02 -0.29
CA ALA A 83 14.80 9.17 -1.18
C ALA A 83 16.20 9.68 -1.56
N GLY A 84 16.45 9.83 -2.86
CA GLY A 84 17.76 10.29 -3.36
C GLY A 84 18.86 9.23 -3.31
N PHE A 85 18.52 7.94 -3.21
CA PHE A 85 19.49 6.84 -3.26
C PHE A 85 20.54 6.99 -4.37
N GLN A 86 21.81 6.79 -4.00
CA GLN A 86 22.93 6.80 -4.93
C GLN A 86 23.63 5.44 -5.00
N LEU A 87 23.79 4.92 -6.21
CA LEU A 87 24.72 3.83 -6.47
C LEU A 87 26.06 4.43 -6.90
N LEU A 88 27.12 4.09 -6.17
CA LEU A 88 28.49 4.52 -6.43
C LEU A 88 29.34 3.31 -6.83
N VAL A 89 30.23 3.49 -7.79
CA VAL A 89 31.25 2.50 -8.15
C VAL A 89 32.62 3.07 -7.82
N THR A 90 33.48 2.24 -7.25
CA THR A 90 34.91 2.54 -7.14
C THR A 90 35.67 1.67 -8.10
N ASP A 91 36.35 2.30 -9.04
CA ASP A 91 37.25 1.66 -10.00
C ASP A 91 38.63 2.35 -9.97
N ALA A 92 39.45 2.13 -10.99
CA ALA A 92 40.79 2.70 -11.10
C ALA A 92 40.80 4.25 -11.17
N THR A 93 39.68 4.89 -11.47
CA THR A 93 39.55 6.36 -11.59
C THR A 93 39.08 7.02 -10.29
N GLY A 94 38.59 6.23 -9.33
CA GLY A 94 38.06 6.70 -8.05
C GLY A 94 36.59 6.34 -7.85
N THR A 95 35.99 6.85 -6.77
CA THR A 95 34.57 6.64 -6.46
C THR A 95 33.70 7.65 -7.20
N HIS A 96 32.74 7.19 -8.00
CA HIS A 96 31.85 8.04 -8.78
C HIS A 96 30.43 7.43 -8.88
N PRO A 97 29.39 8.26 -9.09
CA PRO A 97 28.01 7.77 -9.21
C PRO A 97 27.77 7.08 -10.55
N VAL A 98 26.93 6.05 -10.52
CA VAL A 98 26.42 5.36 -11.72
C VAL A 98 24.89 5.28 -11.65
N SER A 99 24.25 4.99 -12.79
CA SER A 99 22.81 4.72 -12.80
C SER A 99 22.50 3.47 -11.97
N ALA A 100 21.59 3.62 -11.01
CA ALA A 100 21.09 2.48 -10.25
C ALA A 100 20.36 1.50 -11.20
N PRO A 101 20.57 0.18 -11.06
CA PRO A 101 19.80 -0.80 -11.82
C PRO A 101 18.32 -0.73 -11.41
N GLU A 102 17.45 -1.35 -12.24
CA GLU A 102 16.06 -1.58 -11.85
C GLU A 102 16.01 -2.24 -10.48
N GLU A 103 14.98 -1.93 -9.70
CA GLU A 103 14.83 -2.59 -8.43
C GLU A 103 14.44 -4.04 -8.61
N THR A 104 14.97 -4.88 -7.72
CA THR A 104 14.82 -6.33 -7.79
C THR A 104 14.29 -6.90 -6.49
N THR A 105 13.95 -6.05 -5.53
CA THR A 105 13.45 -6.44 -4.21
C THR A 105 11.93 -6.43 -4.17
N TYR A 106 11.36 -7.41 -3.46
CA TYR A 106 9.93 -7.66 -3.38
C TYR A 106 9.55 -7.98 -1.93
N ARG A 107 8.29 -7.68 -1.61
CA ARG A 107 7.64 -8.21 -0.41
C ARG A 107 6.33 -8.86 -0.80
N GLY A 108 5.84 -9.75 0.04
CA GLY A 108 4.64 -10.50 -0.27
C GLY A 108 4.08 -11.28 0.89
N MET A 109 3.22 -12.23 0.54
CA MET A 109 2.52 -13.11 1.44
C MET A 109 2.44 -14.52 0.84
N VAL A 110 1.98 -15.47 1.65
CA VAL A 110 1.57 -16.80 1.22
C VAL A 110 0.04 -16.85 1.15
N VAL A 111 -0.52 -17.23 0.00
CA VAL A 111 -1.98 -17.34 -0.20
C VAL A 111 -2.59 -18.28 0.83
N GLY A 112 -3.68 -17.83 1.47
CA GLY A 112 -4.39 -18.61 2.48
C GLY A 112 -3.76 -18.61 3.88
N GLU A 113 -2.58 -18.01 4.06
CA GLU A 113 -1.87 -17.98 5.34
C GLU A 113 -1.85 -16.55 5.90
N ALA A 114 -2.76 -16.27 6.84
CA ALA A 114 -2.95 -14.95 7.42
C ALA A 114 -1.69 -14.48 8.16
N GLY A 115 -1.27 -13.24 7.91
CA GLY A 115 -0.09 -12.66 8.57
C GLY A 115 1.24 -13.23 8.09
N SER A 116 1.25 -14.10 7.08
CA SER A 116 2.49 -14.53 6.44
C SER A 116 3.16 -13.36 5.73
N VAL A 117 4.46 -13.21 5.94
CA VAL A 117 5.28 -12.21 5.26
C VAL A 117 6.33 -12.92 4.44
N VAL A 118 6.57 -12.42 3.23
CA VAL A 118 7.66 -12.87 2.36
C VAL A 118 8.53 -11.67 2.04
N THR A 119 9.84 -11.80 2.22
CA THR A 119 10.85 -10.92 1.61
C THR A 119 11.50 -11.67 0.47
N ALA A 120 11.75 -11.00 -0.66
CA ALA A 120 12.32 -11.66 -1.82
C ALA A 120 13.15 -10.71 -2.67
N ALA A 121 14.01 -11.28 -3.50
CA ALA A 121 14.62 -10.61 -4.62
C ALA A 121 14.57 -11.50 -5.86
N LEU A 122 14.14 -10.93 -6.99
CA LEU A 122 14.14 -11.58 -8.30
C LEU A 122 15.13 -10.84 -9.21
N PHE A 123 16.24 -11.49 -9.52
CA PHE A 123 17.26 -10.96 -10.42
C PHE A 123 17.91 -12.10 -11.20
N GLU A 124 18.24 -11.84 -12.47
CA GLU A 124 18.77 -12.85 -13.40
C GLU A 124 17.87 -14.09 -13.58
N GLY A 125 16.56 -13.91 -13.44
CA GLY A 125 15.60 -15.01 -13.56
C GLY A 125 15.64 -16.00 -12.40
N ALA A 126 16.31 -15.65 -11.29
CA ALA A 126 16.42 -16.49 -10.10
C ALA A 126 15.85 -15.77 -8.87
N LEU A 127 15.17 -16.51 -8.00
CA LEU A 127 14.47 -15.99 -6.83
C LEU A 127 15.22 -16.34 -5.54
N ASP A 128 15.67 -15.32 -4.82
CA ASP A 128 15.91 -15.44 -3.38
C ASP A 128 14.64 -15.05 -2.65
N ALA A 129 14.17 -15.86 -1.71
CA ALA A 129 13.04 -15.49 -0.85
C ALA A 129 13.16 -16.09 0.55
N ARG A 130 12.61 -15.38 1.52
CA ARG A 130 12.35 -15.86 2.87
C ARG A 130 10.88 -15.67 3.20
N VAL A 131 10.25 -16.75 3.63
CA VAL A 131 8.90 -16.74 4.21
C VAL A 131 9.06 -16.71 5.72
N HIS A 132 8.59 -15.63 6.35
CA HIS A 132 8.72 -15.37 7.77
C HIS A 132 7.59 -16.05 8.54
N ASP A 133 7.96 -16.78 9.60
CA ASP A 133 7.10 -17.44 10.58
C ASP A 133 5.82 -18.08 10.02
N LEU A 134 5.98 -19.03 9.09
CA LEU A 134 4.85 -19.65 8.39
C LEU A 134 3.99 -20.49 9.34
N GLY A 135 2.90 -19.90 9.84
CA GLY A 135 1.96 -20.58 10.75
C GLY A 135 2.58 -20.95 12.10
N GLY A 136 3.53 -20.16 12.60
CA GLY A 136 4.22 -20.42 13.86
C GLY A 136 5.32 -21.49 13.78
N LYS A 137 5.71 -21.90 12.56
CA LYS A 137 6.69 -22.99 12.31
C LYS A 137 8.08 -22.48 11.96
N GLY A 138 8.36 -21.19 12.17
CA GLY A 138 9.62 -20.57 11.80
C GLY A 138 9.76 -20.29 10.30
N ASP A 139 10.98 -19.93 9.91
CA ASP A 139 11.25 -19.35 8.60
C ASP A 139 11.66 -20.36 7.56
N TRP A 140 11.20 -20.13 6.33
CA TRP A 140 11.58 -20.91 5.14
C TRP A 140 12.39 -20.04 4.19
N PHE A 141 13.42 -20.63 3.59
CA PHE A 141 14.25 -20.01 2.57
C PHE A 141 14.06 -20.72 1.24
N VAL A 142 14.04 -19.93 0.16
CA VAL A 142 14.10 -20.36 -1.23
C VAL A 142 15.32 -19.68 -1.83
N GLN A 143 16.29 -20.45 -2.30
CA GLN A 143 17.56 -19.90 -2.79
C GLN A 143 17.98 -20.58 -4.09
N PRO A 144 18.51 -19.84 -5.09
CA PRO A 144 18.95 -20.43 -6.35
C PRO A 144 20.07 -21.45 -6.14
N LEU A 145 19.88 -22.67 -6.65
CA LEU A 145 20.86 -23.75 -6.51
C LEU A 145 22.16 -23.40 -7.25
N ALA A 146 22.02 -22.75 -8.41
CA ALA A 146 23.13 -22.35 -9.28
C ALA A 146 24.11 -21.36 -8.63
N ARG A 147 23.70 -20.64 -7.58
CA ARG A 147 24.59 -19.68 -6.87
C ARG A 147 25.72 -20.38 -6.12
N VAL A 148 25.48 -21.59 -5.63
CA VAL A 148 26.48 -22.40 -4.92
C VAL A 148 27.03 -23.50 -5.82
N LEU A 149 26.20 -24.02 -6.73
CA LEU A 149 26.54 -25.09 -7.66
C LEU A 149 26.41 -24.58 -9.11
N PRO A 150 27.45 -23.96 -9.71
CA PRO A 150 27.35 -23.28 -11.01
C PRO A 150 26.89 -24.14 -12.20
N TYR A 151 26.91 -25.47 -12.05
CA TYR A 151 26.45 -26.42 -13.06
C TYR A 151 24.94 -26.76 -12.95
N ALA A 152 24.25 -26.30 -11.90
CA ALA A 152 22.83 -26.52 -11.72
C ALA A 152 22.01 -25.70 -12.72
N ALA A 153 20.84 -26.21 -13.11
CA ALA A 153 19.92 -25.49 -13.98
C ALA A 153 19.40 -24.21 -13.27
N PRO A 154 19.21 -23.10 -14.01
CA PRO A 154 18.91 -21.79 -13.43
C PRO A 154 17.53 -21.70 -12.75
N ASP A 155 16.61 -22.60 -13.10
CA ASP A 155 15.27 -22.70 -12.51
C ASP A 155 15.24 -23.50 -11.20
N LEU A 156 16.33 -24.19 -10.85
CA LEU A 156 16.40 -25.01 -9.63
C LEU A 156 16.73 -24.16 -8.40
N HIS A 157 15.92 -24.33 -7.37
CA HIS A 157 16.05 -23.65 -6.09
C HIS A 157 16.09 -24.67 -4.96
N VAL A 158 17.00 -24.49 -4.00
CA VAL A 158 16.95 -25.21 -2.72
C VAL A 158 15.93 -24.52 -1.82
N VAL A 159 15.09 -25.32 -1.16
CA VAL A 159 14.06 -24.85 -0.22
C VAL A 159 14.26 -25.56 1.12
N TYR A 160 14.50 -24.78 2.17
CA TYR A 160 14.93 -25.28 3.49
C TYR A 160 14.39 -24.39 4.63
N ARG A 161 14.36 -24.91 5.86
CA ARG A 161 14.01 -24.12 7.05
C ARG A 161 15.24 -23.56 7.74
N ALA A 162 15.08 -22.46 8.45
CA ALA A 162 16.12 -21.90 9.31
C ALA A 162 16.69 -22.93 10.31
N GLU A 163 15.82 -23.77 10.88
CA GLU A 163 16.20 -24.81 11.85
C GLU A 163 17.00 -25.97 11.25
N ASP A 164 16.92 -26.16 9.93
CA ASP A 164 17.65 -27.22 9.24
C ASP A 164 19.08 -26.80 8.88
N VAL A 165 19.46 -25.53 9.10
CA VAL A 165 20.83 -25.06 8.89
C VAL A 165 21.76 -25.67 9.94
N LEU A 166 22.93 -26.13 9.49
CA LEU A 166 23.96 -26.68 10.37
C LEU A 166 24.65 -25.56 11.18
N PRO A 167 25.02 -25.83 12.44
CA PRO A 167 25.79 -24.87 13.23
C PRO A 167 27.13 -24.57 12.57
N SER A 168 27.55 -23.31 12.59
CA SER A 168 28.84 -22.89 12.04
C SER A 168 29.89 -22.72 13.13
N SER A 169 31.17 -22.73 12.76
CA SER A 169 32.26 -22.28 13.65
C SER A 169 32.51 -20.77 13.57
N ALA A 170 31.61 -20.04 12.92
CA ALA A 170 31.69 -18.60 12.76
C ALA A 170 31.31 -17.90 14.07
N GLN A 171 32.10 -16.89 14.41
CA GLN A 171 31.96 -16.10 15.63
C GLN A 171 31.92 -14.60 15.29
N CYS A 172 31.27 -13.85 16.15
CA CYS A 172 31.20 -12.40 16.13
C CYS A 172 32.01 -11.85 17.29
N GLU A 173 32.68 -10.74 17.04
CA GLU A 173 33.43 -10.00 18.05
C GLU A 173 32.99 -8.54 18.02
N VAL A 174 33.35 -7.79 19.05
CA VAL A 174 33.02 -6.37 19.18
C VAL A 174 34.29 -5.52 19.25
N GLY A 175 34.27 -4.34 18.61
CA GLY A 175 35.34 -3.36 18.70
C GLY A 175 35.05 -2.30 19.78
N ASP A 176 35.98 -2.10 20.71
CA ASP A 176 35.84 -1.10 21.78
C ASP A 176 36.06 0.33 21.26
N VAL A 177 35.02 1.18 21.34
CA VAL A 177 35.18 2.64 21.20
C VAL A 177 34.61 3.40 22.40
N HIS A 178 33.70 2.82 23.18
CA HIS A 178 33.21 3.40 24.44
C HIS A 178 32.87 2.32 25.47
N GLY A 179 33.36 2.52 26.71
CA GLY A 179 33.07 1.65 27.84
C GLY A 179 31.58 1.56 28.14
N HIS A 180 31.13 0.34 28.44
CA HIS A 180 29.77 0.02 28.82
C HIS A 180 29.29 0.92 29.99
N GLY A 181 28.50 1.94 29.67
CA GLY A 181 27.55 2.46 30.65
C GLY A 181 26.44 1.44 30.80
N SER A 182 26.45 0.67 31.89
CA SER A 182 25.27 -0.12 32.28
C SER A 182 24.04 0.78 32.23
N PRO A 183 22.93 0.39 31.59
CA PRO A 183 21.74 1.24 31.53
C PRO A 183 21.15 1.33 32.94
N THR A 184 21.40 2.42 33.64
CA THR A 184 20.62 2.82 34.81
C THR A 184 19.30 3.40 34.32
N GLY A 185 18.22 2.61 34.42
CA GLY A 185 16.83 3.06 34.22
C GLY A 185 16.56 3.71 32.86
N ALA A 186 16.26 2.89 31.85
CA ALA A 186 15.83 3.39 30.55
C ALA A 186 14.50 4.16 30.69
N PRO A 187 14.35 5.35 30.08
CA PRO A 187 13.03 5.83 29.68
C PRO A 187 12.37 4.74 28.82
N GLU A 188 11.07 4.51 29.00
CA GLU A 188 10.31 3.69 28.04
C GLU A 188 10.65 4.18 26.63
N GLY A 189 11.17 3.27 25.79
CA GLY A 189 11.53 3.61 24.42
C GLY A 189 10.36 4.29 23.72
N ILE A 190 10.64 5.25 22.85
CA ILE A 190 9.61 5.83 21.99
C ILE A 190 8.93 4.69 21.22
N SER A 191 7.65 4.42 21.49
CA SER A 191 6.84 3.48 20.70
C SER A 191 6.40 4.19 19.43
N GLU A 192 7.35 4.31 18.52
CA GLU A 192 7.17 4.96 17.23
C GLU A 192 8.20 4.39 16.25
N LEU A 193 7.71 4.12 15.03
CA LEU A 193 8.56 3.71 13.92
C LEU A 193 9.58 4.81 13.60
N ARG A 194 10.85 4.43 13.49
CA ARG A 194 11.95 5.31 13.13
C ARG A 194 12.67 4.78 11.91
N TYR A 195 13.01 5.68 11.00
CA TYR A 195 13.85 5.37 9.84
C TYR A 195 15.32 5.63 10.21
N CYS A 196 16.16 4.64 9.94
CA CYS A 196 17.60 4.68 10.08
C CYS A 196 18.21 4.70 8.68
N ASP A 197 18.84 5.80 8.29
CA ASP A 197 19.53 5.92 7.02
C ASP A 197 20.83 5.11 7.06
N ILE A 198 20.94 4.10 6.19
CA ILE A 198 22.10 3.23 6.11
C ILE A 198 22.79 3.40 4.76
N ALA A 199 24.12 3.42 4.80
CA ALA A 199 24.94 3.27 3.62
C ALA A 199 25.68 1.93 3.63
N LEU A 200 25.68 1.24 2.49
CA LEU A 200 26.39 -0.03 2.33
C LEU A 200 27.64 0.16 1.47
N ASP A 201 28.69 -0.58 1.81
CA ASP A 201 29.92 -0.70 1.01
C ASP A 201 30.14 -2.18 0.72
N CYS A 202 30.42 -2.53 -0.52
CA CYS A 202 30.64 -3.90 -0.98
C CYS A 202 32.05 -3.98 -1.53
N ASP A 203 32.91 -4.80 -0.92
CA ASP A 203 34.29 -4.94 -1.39
C ASP A 203 34.42 -5.71 -2.71
N VAL A 204 35.63 -5.70 -3.27
CA VAL A 204 35.90 -6.35 -4.56
C VAL A 204 35.66 -7.86 -4.52
N ALA A 205 35.88 -8.52 -3.39
CA ALA A 205 35.61 -9.94 -3.26
C ALA A 205 34.10 -10.22 -3.30
N TYR A 206 33.28 -9.39 -2.65
CA TYR A 206 31.83 -9.51 -2.73
C TYR A 206 31.33 -9.24 -4.16
N TYR A 207 31.90 -8.24 -4.84
CA TYR A 207 31.64 -7.98 -6.25
C TYR A 207 31.98 -9.18 -7.15
N LEU A 208 33.14 -9.80 -6.96
CA LEU A 208 33.56 -10.97 -7.73
C LEU A 208 32.66 -12.20 -7.47
N ARG A 209 32.22 -12.41 -6.22
CA ARG A 209 31.27 -13.48 -5.88
C ARG A 209 29.90 -13.29 -6.54
N ASN A 210 29.50 -12.05 -6.76
CA ASN A 210 28.29 -11.69 -7.49
C ASN A 210 28.61 -11.46 -8.98
N GLY A 211 29.35 -12.40 -9.57
CA GLY A 211 29.57 -12.50 -11.01
C GLY A 211 30.37 -11.35 -11.62
N ALA A 212 31.12 -10.59 -10.83
CA ALA A 212 31.74 -9.33 -11.27
C ALA A 212 30.71 -8.38 -11.92
N SER A 213 29.52 -8.31 -11.33
CA SER A 213 28.42 -7.46 -11.79
C SER A 213 27.98 -6.49 -10.70
N VAL A 214 28.03 -5.19 -11.01
CA VAL A 214 27.54 -4.13 -10.11
C VAL A 214 26.05 -4.33 -9.83
N ALA A 215 25.27 -4.75 -10.83
CA ALA A 215 23.83 -4.99 -10.69
C ALA A 215 23.52 -6.20 -9.79
N GLN A 216 24.24 -7.32 -9.97
CA GLN A 216 24.07 -8.50 -9.10
C GLN A 216 24.50 -8.19 -7.67
N THR A 217 25.65 -7.52 -7.50
CA THR A 217 26.16 -7.10 -6.19
C THR A 217 25.14 -6.22 -5.47
N SER A 218 24.56 -5.25 -6.18
CA SER A 218 23.53 -4.35 -5.64
C SER A 218 22.26 -5.08 -5.25
N SER A 219 21.80 -6.02 -6.07
CA SER A 219 20.60 -6.81 -5.80
C SER A 219 20.80 -7.73 -4.59
N ALA A 220 21.95 -8.42 -4.50
CA ALA A 220 22.28 -9.28 -3.38
C ALA A 220 22.41 -8.52 -2.06
N ALA A 221 23.12 -7.38 -2.05
CA ALA A 221 23.22 -6.51 -0.87
C ALA A 221 21.85 -5.94 -0.45
N GLY A 222 21.05 -5.51 -1.42
CA GLY A 222 19.69 -5.02 -1.20
C GLY A 222 18.77 -6.08 -0.58
N TYR A 223 18.88 -7.35 -1.02
CA TYR A 223 18.12 -8.47 -0.44
C TYR A 223 18.50 -8.74 1.02
N LEU A 224 19.79 -8.79 1.35
CA LEU A 224 20.23 -8.97 2.74
C LEU A 224 19.69 -7.85 3.65
N LEU A 225 19.80 -6.59 3.21
CA LEU A 225 19.31 -5.45 3.98
C LEU A 225 17.78 -5.43 4.09
N LEU A 226 17.05 -5.84 3.05
CA LEU A 226 15.60 -5.97 3.06
C LEU A 226 15.13 -6.88 4.21
N ASP A 227 15.77 -8.02 4.33
CA ASP A 227 15.50 -9.02 5.36
C ASP A 227 15.85 -8.53 6.76
N VAL A 228 17.04 -7.93 6.92
CA VAL A 228 17.44 -7.32 8.19
C VAL A 228 16.48 -6.20 8.59
N SER A 229 16.09 -5.34 7.65
CA SER A 229 15.12 -4.27 7.90
C SER A 229 13.77 -4.81 8.36
N PHE A 230 13.32 -5.98 7.85
CA PHE A 230 12.12 -6.63 8.37
C PHE A 230 12.26 -7.00 9.86
N ILE A 231 13.35 -7.67 10.23
CA ILE A 231 13.63 -8.08 11.62
C ILE A 231 13.63 -6.87 12.56
N TYR A 232 14.37 -5.81 12.21
CA TYR A 232 14.44 -4.61 13.03
C TYR A 232 13.09 -3.93 13.18
N GLN A 233 12.29 -3.97 12.13
CA GLN A 233 11.00 -3.33 12.16
C GLN A 233 10.01 -4.07 13.06
N THR A 234 10.01 -5.41 12.99
CA THR A 234 9.13 -6.25 13.83
C THR A 234 9.53 -6.20 15.29
N ASP A 235 10.83 -6.16 15.58
CA ASP A 235 11.33 -6.36 16.93
C ASP A 235 11.51 -5.07 17.72
N VAL A 236 11.90 -3.99 17.04
CA VAL A 236 12.39 -2.76 17.68
C VAL A 236 11.95 -1.47 16.97
N GLU A 237 10.96 -1.56 16.05
CA GLU A 237 10.37 -0.42 15.34
C GLU A 237 11.42 0.45 14.61
N ILE A 238 12.45 -0.18 14.05
CA ILE A 238 13.44 0.49 13.22
C ILE A 238 13.29 -0.01 11.79
N ARG A 239 13.20 0.89 10.82
CA ARG A 239 13.25 0.54 9.40
C ARG A 239 14.49 1.16 8.77
N TYR A 240 15.25 0.36 8.05
CA TYR A 240 16.38 0.89 7.29
C TYR A 240 15.91 1.57 6.00
N SER A 241 16.58 2.68 5.67
CA SER A 241 16.46 3.43 4.43
C SER A 241 17.84 3.44 3.77
N LEU A 242 17.99 2.72 2.66
CA LEU A 242 19.29 2.61 1.97
C LEU A 242 19.55 3.91 1.20
N THR A 243 20.45 4.76 1.70
CA THR A 243 20.75 6.07 1.08
C THR A 243 21.87 5.99 0.05
N SER A 244 22.82 5.08 0.25
CA SER A 244 23.93 4.89 -0.68
C SER A 244 24.44 3.46 -0.66
N LEU A 245 24.80 2.95 -1.83
CA LEU A 245 25.52 1.69 -1.98
C LEU A 245 26.80 1.95 -2.77
N ILE A 246 27.95 1.53 -2.23
CA ILE A 246 29.23 1.59 -2.92
C ILE A 246 29.64 0.18 -3.33
N VAL A 247 29.89 -0.04 -4.62
CA VAL A 247 30.47 -1.28 -5.14
C VAL A 247 31.93 -1.05 -5.51
N ARG A 248 32.86 -1.71 -4.82
CA ARG A 248 34.29 -1.66 -5.13
C ARG A 248 34.61 -2.69 -6.21
N THR A 249 34.99 -2.24 -7.41
CA THR A 249 35.38 -3.13 -8.52
C THR A 249 36.90 -3.35 -8.58
N VAL A 250 37.65 -2.64 -7.74
CA VAL A 250 39.10 -2.76 -7.57
C VAL A 250 39.45 -2.95 -6.09
N PRO A 251 40.58 -3.61 -5.77
CA PRO A 251 41.05 -3.75 -4.40
C PRO A 251 41.13 -2.41 -3.68
N THR A 252 40.35 -2.29 -2.61
CA THR A 252 40.20 -1.04 -1.83
C THR A 252 40.59 -1.24 -0.37
N TYR A 253 40.31 -2.41 0.19
CA TYR A 253 40.71 -2.80 1.54
C TYR A 253 41.88 -3.77 1.50
N THR A 254 42.82 -3.62 2.42
CA THR A 254 44.09 -4.35 2.48
C THR A 254 44.16 -5.32 3.66
N SER A 255 43.26 -5.16 4.64
CA SER A 255 43.14 -6.04 5.81
C SER A 255 42.65 -7.45 5.46
N GLY A 256 42.18 -7.67 4.22
CA GLY A 256 41.70 -8.97 3.74
C GLY A 256 40.60 -9.54 4.63
N SER A 257 40.72 -10.81 5.02
CA SER A 257 39.73 -11.49 5.86
C SER A 257 39.83 -11.19 7.36
N ASN A 258 40.75 -10.33 7.81
CA ASN A 258 40.84 -9.94 9.23
C ASN A 258 39.78 -8.87 9.52
N THR A 259 38.65 -9.24 10.14
CA THR A 259 37.53 -8.32 10.43
C THR A 259 37.89 -7.20 11.41
N GLY A 260 38.90 -7.39 12.26
CA GLY A 260 39.53 -6.31 13.02
C GLY A 260 39.00 -6.04 14.43
N CYS A 261 38.47 -7.02 15.16
CA CYS A 261 37.95 -6.78 16.51
C CYS A 261 38.99 -7.00 17.64
N SER A 262 39.83 -8.04 17.52
CA SER A 262 40.93 -8.32 18.47
C SER A 262 42.23 -7.55 18.17
N THR A 263 42.44 -7.11 16.93
CA THR A 263 43.59 -6.31 16.46
C THR A 263 43.13 -5.37 15.34
N SER A 264 43.92 -4.37 14.95
CA SER A 264 43.54 -3.49 13.83
C SER A 264 43.35 -4.30 12.55
N GLY A 265 42.15 -4.21 11.96
CA GLY A 265 41.79 -4.91 10.73
C GLY A 265 40.74 -4.15 9.93
N LEU A 266 39.87 -4.91 9.28
CA LEU A 266 38.96 -4.41 8.24
C LEU A 266 37.98 -3.37 8.77
N LEU A 267 37.45 -3.49 10.01
CA LEU A 267 36.58 -2.48 10.61
C LEU A 267 37.28 -1.12 10.76
N GLN A 268 38.51 -1.08 11.28
CA GLN A 268 39.25 0.17 11.45
C GLN A 268 39.66 0.78 10.11
N GLU A 269 40.06 -0.05 9.15
CA GLU A 269 40.39 0.39 7.80
C GLU A 269 39.15 0.98 7.10
N PHE A 270 38.00 0.30 7.23
CA PHE A 270 36.70 0.74 6.74
C PHE A 270 36.30 2.09 7.34
N ALA A 271 36.29 2.19 8.66
CA ALA A 271 35.94 3.41 9.38
C ALA A 271 36.85 4.57 8.97
N SER A 272 38.18 4.37 8.97
CA SER A 272 39.16 5.40 8.60
C SER A 272 38.98 5.89 7.17
N ARG A 273 38.73 4.96 6.22
CA ARG A 273 38.46 5.31 4.83
C ARG A 273 37.19 6.12 4.68
N TRP A 274 36.10 5.74 5.34
CA TRP A 274 34.83 6.48 5.28
C TRP A 274 34.91 7.86 5.91
N GLN A 275 35.56 7.98 7.07
CA GLN A 275 35.80 9.27 7.74
C GLN A 275 36.65 10.21 6.88
N SER A 276 37.54 9.67 6.03
CA SER A 276 38.42 10.50 5.18
C SER A 276 37.81 10.83 3.82
N ASN A 277 37.00 9.94 3.22
CA ASN A 277 36.62 10.03 1.80
C ASN A 277 35.11 10.16 1.55
N HIS A 278 34.26 9.82 2.50
CA HIS A 278 32.80 9.71 2.30
C HIS A 278 32.01 10.60 3.28
N THR A 279 32.58 11.72 3.68
CA THR A 279 31.98 12.66 4.64
C THR A 279 30.74 13.38 4.11
N SER A 280 30.56 13.41 2.78
CA SER A 280 29.39 13.98 2.12
C SER A 280 28.19 13.03 2.03
N ILE A 281 28.37 11.74 2.30
CA ILE A 281 27.29 10.75 2.26
C ILE A 281 26.52 10.83 3.59
N SER A 282 25.25 11.24 3.51
CA SER A 282 24.35 11.28 4.66
C SER A 282 23.93 9.86 5.07
N ARG A 283 24.06 9.57 6.37
CA ARG A 283 23.78 8.26 6.98
C ARG A 283 23.73 8.37 8.50
N ASP A 284 23.01 7.44 9.11
CA ASP A 284 23.03 7.16 10.54
C ASP A 284 24.04 6.06 10.88
N VAL A 285 24.30 5.15 9.94
CA VAL A 285 25.28 4.04 10.05
C VAL A 285 25.81 3.66 8.67
N ALA A 286 27.06 3.21 8.59
CA ALA A 286 27.62 2.58 7.39
C ALA A 286 28.03 1.13 7.68
N HIS A 287 27.80 0.23 6.73
CA HIS A 287 28.13 -1.18 6.89
C HIS A 287 28.90 -1.73 5.69
N LEU A 288 30.00 -2.43 5.93
CA LEU A 288 30.75 -3.14 4.90
C LEU A 288 30.25 -4.58 4.78
N ILE A 289 29.86 -4.97 3.58
CA ILE A 289 29.60 -6.36 3.20
C ILE A 289 30.84 -6.87 2.47
N SER A 290 31.58 -7.77 3.12
CA SER A 290 32.82 -8.32 2.59
C SER A 290 32.63 -9.73 2.03
N GLY A 291 33.21 -9.97 0.86
CA GLY A 291 33.30 -11.31 0.26
C GLY A 291 34.63 -12.03 0.51
N GLU A 292 35.55 -11.44 1.28
CA GLU A 292 36.88 -12.02 1.49
C GLU A 292 36.84 -13.21 2.46
N GLY A 293 37.65 -14.26 2.23
CA GLY A 293 37.79 -15.38 3.17
C GLY A 293 36.68 -16.45 3.14
N VAL A 294 36.47 -17.12 4.28
CA VAL A 294 35.56 -18.28 4.48
C VAL A 294 34.66 -18.08 5.70
N PHE A 295 33.52 -18.74 5.80
CA PHE A 295 32.56 -18.55 6.90
C PHE A 295 32.97 -19.30 8.19
N SER A 296 34.14 -18.96 8.75
CA SER A 296 34.68 -19.59 9.97
C SER A 296 35.58 -18.65 10.76
N GLY A 297 35.64 -18.79 12.09
CA GLY A 297 36.32 -17.84 12.96
C GLY A 297 35.56 -16.50 13.00
N THR A 298 36.25 -15.39 13.24
CA THR A 298 35.62 -14.07 13.33
C THR A 298 35.10 -13.62 11.95
N VAL A 299 33.77 -13.62 11.75
CA VAL A 299 33.10 -13.26 10.49
C VAL A 299 32.47 -11.87 10.52
N GLY A 300 32.29 -11.30 11.71
CA GLY A 300 31.69 -9.98 11.88
C GLY A 300 32.41 -9.18 12.95
N CYS A 301 32.36 -7.87 12.80
CA CYS A 301 32.95 -6.93 13.75
C CYS A 301 32.25 -5.59 13.64
N ALA A 302 31.81 -5.05 14.78
CA ALA A 302 31.09 -3.79 14.84
C ALA A 302 31.47 -2.97 16.08
N TYR A 303 31.39 -1.65 15.95
CA TYR A 303 31.44 -0.76 17.10
C TYR A 303 30.09 -0.76 17.83
N ILE A 304 30.09 -0.67 19.17
CA ILE A 304 28.86 -0.80 19.96
C ILE A 304 28.23 0.57 20.26
N GLY A 305 26.92 0.71 20.04
CA GLY A 305 26.12 1.85 20.50
C GLY A 305 26.49 3.17 19.82
N VAL A 306 26.84 3.09 18.54
CA VAL A 306 27.43 4.18 17.76
C VAL A 306 26.51 4.71 16.65
N VAL A 307 25.27 4.21 16.54
CA VAL A 307 24.31 4.74 15.58
C VAL A 307 24.16 6.26 15.78
N CYS A 308 24.23 6.99 14.66
CA CYS A 308 24.24 8.45 14.58
C CYS A 308 25.43 9.15 15.23
N THR A 309 26.57 8.47 15.29
CA THR A 309 27.86 9.08 15.65
C THR A 309 28.81 9.02 14.45
N SER A 310 29.93 9.73 14.53
CA SER A 310 31.00 9.63 13.52
C SER A 310 31.66 8.24 13.44
N ASN A 311 31.32 7.33 14.37
CA ASN A 311 31.83 5.97 14.47
C ASN A 311 30.77 4.91 14.10
N GLY A 312 29.63 5.25 13.50
CA GLY A 312 28.63 4.27 13.08
C GLY A 312 29.12 3.33 11.98
N TYR A 313 29.84 2.27 12.33
CA TYR A 313 30.47 1.30 11.41
C TYR A 313 30.36 -0.14 11.88
N GLY A 314 30.03 -1.03 10.96
CA GLY A 314 30.12 -2.48 11.12
C GLY A 314 30.63 -3.17 9.85
N VAL A 315 31.11 -4.40 10.01
CA VAL A 315 31.60 -5.26 8.92
C VAL A 315 30.98 -6.64 9.07
N SER A 316 30.42 -7.16 7.98
CA SER A 316 29.94 -8.54 7.88
C SER A 316 30.57 -9.25 6.69
N ARG A 317 31.23 -10.38 6.95
CA ARG A 317 31.75 -11.28 5.92
C ARG A 317 30.64 -12.21 5.43
N ALA A 318 29.83 -11.72 4.48
CA ALA A 318 28.69 -12.42 3.92
C ALA A 318 29.12 -13.47 2.86
N VAL A 319 29.81 -14.52 3.29
CA VAL A 319 30.37 -15.58 2.43
C VAL A 319 29.75 -16.96 2.66
N SER A 320 28.72 -17.06 3.52
CA SER A 320 28.00 -18.32 3.69
C SER A 320 27.29 -18.72 2.40
N SER A 321 27.19 -20.02 2.15
CA SER A 321 26.43 -20.59 1.03
C SER A 321 24.92 -20.53 1.26
N ASN A 322 24.44 -20.27 2.49
CA ASN A 322 23.03 -20.07 2.78
C ASN A 322 22.76 -18.63 3.25
N ASN A 323 21.67 -18.05 2.74
CA ASN A 323 21.29 -16.68 3.10
C ASN A 323 20.86 -16.56 4.57
N ALA A 324 20.42 -17.63 5.20
CA ALA A 324 20.03 -17.66 6.61
C ALA A 324 21.16 -17.17 7.54
N GLN A 325 22.38 -17.71 7.38
CA GLN A 325 23.55 -17.28 8.14
C GLN A 325 24.03 -15.86 7.75
N ASN A 326 24.01 -15.50 6.45
CA ASN A 326 24.42 -14.17 5.99
C ASN A 326 23.50 -13.06 6.55
N ILE A 327 22.19 -13.30 6.58
CA ILE A 327 21.18 -12.38 7.14
C ILE A 327 21.34 -12.27 8.66
N GLN A 328 21.49 -13.40 9.37
CA GLN A 328 21.74 -13.38 10.81
C GLN A 328 22.99 -12.57 11.14
N LEU A 329 24.09 -12.77 10.40
CA LEU A 329 25.34 -12.04 10.60
C LEU A 329 25.15 -10.53 10.40
N LEU A 330 24.51 -10.10 9.31
CA LEU A 330 24.30 -8.67 9.08
C LEU A 330 23.40 -8.04 10.17
N ALA A 331 22.33 -8.73 10.58
CA ALA A 331 21.48 -8.27 11.68
C ALA A 331 22.22 -8.21 13.01
N HIS A 332 23.11 -9.18 13.28
CA HIS A 332 23.91 -9.25 14.50
C HIS A 332 24.85 -8.04 14.65
N GLU A 333 25.61 -7.74 13.61
CA GLU A 333 26.60 -6.65 13.64
C GLU A 333 25.92 -5.27 13.73
N LEU A 334 24.80 -5.10 13.03
CA LEU A 334 23.96 -3.92 13.24
C LEU A 334 23.37 -3.89 14.66
N GLY A 335 23.18 -5.05 15.30
CA GLY A 335 22.70 -5.15 16.69
C GLY A 335 23.66 -4.47 17.64
N HIS A 336 24.96 -4.73 17.48
CA HIS A 336 26.02 -3.99 18.18
C HIS A 336 25.98 -2.49 17.84
N ASN A 337 25.81 -2.13 16.56
CA ASN A 337 25.28 -0.83 16.08
C ASN A 337 24.41 -0.10 17.11
N TRP A 338 23.34 -0.79 17.47
CA TRP A 338 22.25 -0.34 18.31
C TRP A 338 22.45 -0.62 19.81
N SER A 339 23.67 -0.86 20.26
CA SER A 339 24.04 -1.12 21.65
C SER A 339 23.65 -2.50 22.19
N ALA A 340 23.19 -3.43 21.34
CA ALA A 340 22.91 -4.80 21.78
C ALA A 340 24.21 -5.53 22.14
N THR A 341 24.22 -6.26 23.26
CA THR A 341 25.32 -7.11 23.69
C THR A 341 25.07 -8.58 23.35
N HIS A 342 26.11 -9.41 23.36
CA HIS A 342 25.92 -10.85 23.22
C HIS A 342 25.02 -11.42 24.33
N CYS A 343 24.20 -12.40 23.96
CA CYS A 343 23.20 -13.01 24.84
C CYS A 343 23.58 -14.42 25.32
N ASP A 344 24.83 -14.86 25.13
CA ASP A 344 25.25 -16.27 25.29
C ASP A 344 24.86 -16.90 26.63
N SER A 345 24.77 -16.08 27.68
CA SER A 345 24.43 -16.49 29.04
C SER A 345 22.95 -16.30 29.42
N ALA A 346 22.11 -15.79 28.51
CA ALA A 346 20.73 -15.40 28.76
C ALA A 346 19.77 -15.95 27.67
N PRO A 347 19.15 -17.12 27.88
CA PRO A 347 18.14 -17.64 26.95
C PRO A 347 16.79 -16.90 27.07
N PRO A 348 16.01 -16.75 25.97
CA PRO A 348 16.33 -17.20 24.62
C PRO A 348 17.38 -16.30 23.95
N CYS A 349 18.49 -16.89 23.50
CA CYS A 349 19.57 -16.19 22.82
C CYS A 349 19.54 -16.52 21.33
N GLN A 350 19.23 -15.49 20.53
CA GLN A 350 18.86 -15.59 19.13
C GLN A 350 19.89 -14.85 18.25
N ILE A 351 19.51 -13.76 17.58
CA ILE A 351 20.38 -13.02 16.65
C ILE A 351 21.71 -12.62 17.31
N MET A 352 21.70 -12.16 18.57
CA MET A 352 22.92 -11.72 19.29
C MET A 352 23.72 -12.86 19.94
N CYS A 353 23.52 -14.12 19.54
CA CYS A 353 24.44 -15.19 19.93
C CYS A 353 25.82 -14.92 19.33
N ALA A 354 26.88 -14.99 20.13
CA ALA A 354 28.25 -14.70 19.67
C ALA A 354 28.73 -15.68 18.59
N SER A 355 28.10 -16.86 18.48
CA SER A 355 28.35 -17.83 17.42
C SER A 355 27.15 -17.90 16.47
N ILE A 356 27.38 -17.66 15.18
CA ILE A 356 26.31 -17.65 14.18
C ILE A 356 25.78 -19.07 13.97
N GLY A 357 24.45 -19.25 14.10
CA GLY A 357 23.82 -20.57 14.17
C GLY A 357 24.11 -21.35 15.46
N GLY A 358 24.80 -20.75 16.44
CA GLY A 358 24.99 -21.27 17.79
C GLY A 358 23.79 -20.97 18.71
N CYS A 359 23.95 -21.17 20.02
CA CYS A 359 22.90 -21.00 21.03
C CYS A 359 21.61 -21.76 20.68
N THR A 360 20.58 -21.07 20.17
CA THR A 360 19.29 -21.66 19.79
C THR A 360 19.16 -21.94 18.28
N GLY A 361 20.22 -21.73 17.50
CA GLY A 361 20.27 -21.95 16.05
C GLY A 361 20.30 -20.65 15.26
N ILE A 362 19.74 -20.68 14.04
CA ILE A 362 19.55 -19.47 13.22
C ILE A 362 18.42 -18.65 13.83
N GLY A 363 18.79 -17.52 14.46
CA GLY A 363 17.82 -16.61 15.06
C GLY A 363 17.14 -15.73 14.01
N SER A 364 15.81 -15.66 14.07
CA SER A 364 14.98 -14.77 13.23
C SER A 364 14.50 -13.51 13.96
N SER A 365 14.85 -13.36 15.24
CA SER A 365 14.44 -12.25 16.10
C SER A 365 15.50 -11.92 17.16
N PHE A 366 15.49 -10.72 17.71
CA PHE A 366 16.20 -10.35 18.92
C PHE A 366 15.50 -10.91 20.17
N GLY A 367 16.27 -11.30 21.19
CA GLY A 367 15.71 -11.67 22.49
C GLY A 367 15.22 -10.44 23.27
N PRO A 368 14.45 -10.63 24.35
CA PRO A 368 13.86 -9.51 25.10
C PRO A 368 14.90 -8.52 25.65
N GLY A 369 16.06 -9.01 26.09
CA GLY A 369 17.13 -8.17 26.63
C GLY A 369 17.75 -7.27 25.55
N GLU A 370 18.04 -7.85 24.39
CA GLU A 370 18.63 -7.13 23.26
C GLU A 370 17.64 -6.12 22.68
N ARG A 371 16.36 -6.49 22.56
CA ARG A 371 15.28 -5.56 22.17
C ARG A 371 15.23 -4.35 23.10
N ALA A 372 15.31 -4.56 24.41
CA ALA A 372 15.31 -3.46 25.38
C ALA A 372 16.53 -2.54 25.23
N GLN A 373 17.72 -3.10 24.99
CA GLN A 373 18.94 -2.33 24.74
C GLN A 373 18.83 -1.49 23.46
N ILE A 374 18.35 -2.09 22.36
CA ILE A 374 18.16 -1.41 21.08
C ILE A 374 17.12 -0.29 21.19
N LEU A 375 15.97 -0.57 21.81
CA LEU A 375 14.90 0.43 22.01
C LEU A 375 15.35 1.59 22.89
N ALA A 376 16.14 1.31 23.94
CA ALA A 376 16.73 2.35 24.78
C ALA A 376 17.72 3.22 23.99
N HIS A 377 18.58 2.61 23.16
CA HIS A 377 19.47 3.38 22.29
C HIS A 377 18.68 4.24 21.31
N LYS A 378 17.71 3.64 20.58
CA LYS A 378 16.78 4.31 19.66
C LYS A 378 16.11 5.53 20.28
N GLY A 379 15.60 5.40 21.50
CA GLY A 379 14.91 6.48 22.23
C GLY A 379 15.75 7.74 22.46
N THR A 380 17.08 7.63 22.37
CA THR A 380 18.01 8.76 22.55
C THR A 380 18.56 9.34 21.24
N ARG A 381 18.20 8.78 20.07
CA ARG A 381 18.76 9.18 18.77
C ARG A 381 17.84 10.17 18.04
N SER A 382 18.25 11.45 17.98
CA SER A 382 17.49 12.52 17.30
C SER A 382 17.73 12.63 15.79
N CYS A 383 18.78 12.00 15.28
CA CYS A 383 19.07 11.83 13.85
C CYS A 383 17.98 11.05 13.09
N LEU A 384 17.33 10.10 13.77
CA LEU A 384 16.43 9.16 13.14
C LEU A 384 15.19 9.89 12.66
N THR A 385 14.79 9.62 11.43
CA THR A 385 13.61 10.24 10.86
C THR A 385 12.36 9.56 11.41
N ALA A 386 11.49 10.32 12.06
CA ALA A 386 10.16 9.86 12.42
C ALA A 386 9.35 9.57 11.15
N ALA A 387 8.45 8.58 11.19
CA ALA A 387 7.46 8.44 10.13
C ALA A 387 6.65 9.73 10.03
N ARG A 388 6.78 10.47 8.93
CA ARG A 388 6.07 11.74 8.74
C ARG A 388 4.58 11.46 8.66
N THR A 389 3.79 12.15 9.48
CA THR A 389 2.33 12.03 9.39
C THR A 389 1.76 12.90 8.28
N ILE A 390 0.72 12.40 7.62
CA ILE A 390 0.00 13.11 6.56
C ILE A 390 -1.35 13.56 7.10
N ASP A 391 -1.66 14.84 6.91
CA ASP A 391 -2.97 15.41 7.23
C ASP A 391 -3.87 15.40 5.98
N PRO A 392 -4.88 14.52 5.88
CA PRO A 392 -5.88 14.58 4.83
C PRO A 392 -6.74 15.84 4.97
N ASN A 393 -7.28 16.34 3.85
CA ASN A 393 -8.17 17.49 3.86
C ASN A 393 -9.58 17.04 4.34
N PRO A 394 -10.07 17.51 5.49
CA PRO A 394 -11.36 17.09 6.04
C PRO A 394 -12.57 17.54 5.21
N ALA A 395 -12.38 18.46 4.26
CA ALA A 395 -13.44 18.92 3.36
C ALA A 395 -13.67 17.97 2.17
N LEU A 396 -12.77 17.00 1.94
CA LEU A 396 -12.82 16.09 0.79
C LEU A 396 -13.30 14.70 1.19
N TRP A 397 -13.87 14.02 0.20
CA TRP A 397 -14.07 12.58 0.23
C TRP A 397 -12.92 11.92 -0.54
N TYR A 398 -12.61 10.69 -0.21
CA TYR A 398 -11.49 9.96 -0.79
C TYR A 398 -11.92 8.57 -1.22
N ARG A 399 -11.42 8.17 -2.37
CA ARG A 399 -11.35 6.75 -2.74
C ARG A 399 -10.04 6.19 -2.21
N LEU A 400 -10.12 5.11 -1.46
CA LEU A 400 -8.97 4.41 -0.90
C LEU A 400 -8.72 3.16 -1.74
N THR A 401 -7.59 3.15 -2.45
CA THR A 401 -7.08 1.98 -3.18
C THR A 401 -5.70 1.64 -2.65
N THR A 402 -5.22 0.41 -2.85
CA THR A 402 -3.86 0.03 -2.47
C THR A 402 -2.99 -0.05 -3.71
N LEU A 403 -1.67 0.16 -3.58
CA LEU A 403 -0.73 -0.08 -4.68
C LEU A 403 -0.84 -1.53 -5.20
N PHE A 404 -1.16 -2.48 -4.32
CA PHE A 404 -1.32 -3.89 -4.67
C PHE A 404 -2.56 -4.20 -5.51
N GLN A 405 -3.68 -3.48 -5.27
CA GLN A 405 -4.95 -3.68 -5.97
C GLN A 405 -5.52 -2.32 -6.42
N PRO A 406 -4.90 -1.65 -7.41
CA PRO A 406 -5.27 -0.29 -7.80
C PRO A 406 -6.66 -0.21 -8.46
N THR A 407 -7.19 -1.33 -8.93
CA THR A 407 -8.54 -1.42 -9.51
C THR A 407 -9.63 -1.65 -8.46
N LEU A 408 -9.26 -2.00 -7.22
CA LEU A 408 -10.20 -2.27 -6.13
C LEU A 408 -10.11 -1.16 -5.06
N SER A 409 -11.27 -0.75 -4.55
CA SER A 409 -11.42 0.24 -3.50
C SER A 409 -11.87 -0.39 -2.19
N LEU A 410 -11.43 0.19 -1.07
CA LEU A 410 -12.00 -0.10 0.25
C LEU A 410 -13.50 0.25 0.22
N ASP A 411 -14.33 -0.70 0.62
CA ASP A 411 -15.77 -0.62 0.55
C ASP A 411 -16.42 -1.25 1.79
N VAL A 412 -17.66 -0.88 2.05
CA VAL A 412 -18.48 -1.52 3.07
C VAL A 412 -19.35 -2.58 2.41
N VAL A 413 -19.40 -3.78 2.97
CA VAL A 413 -20.29 -4.85 2.52
C VAL A 413 -21.74 -4.37 2.65
N ASN A 414 -22.53 -4.50 1.58
CA ASN A 414 -23.94 -4.08 1.54
C ASN A 414 -24.83 -5.26 1.15
N ASP A 415 -24.98 -6.21 2.08
CA ASP A 415 -25.77 -7.43 1.92
C ASP A 415 -26.98 -7.51 2.89
N GLY A 416 -27.22 -6.44 3.66
CA GLY A 416 -28.31 -6.35 4.64
C GLY A 416 -27.98 -6.97 6.01
N ALA A 417 -26.93 -7.80 6.13
CA ALA A 417 -26.53 -8.47 7.36
C ALA A 417 -25.17 -7.99 7.90
N ASN A 418 -24.25 -7.66 7.01
CA ASN A 418 -22.85 -7.32 7.28
C ASN A 418 -22.53 -5.86 6.93
N ASN A 419 -23.52 -4.97 7.08
CA ASN A 419 -23.47 -3.54 6.71
C ASN A 419 -22.41 -2.70 7.48
N ASN A 420 -21.62 -3.35 8.33
CA ASN A 420 -20.51 -2.76 9.08
C ASN A 420 -19.16 -3.44 8.78
N ARG A 421 -19.11 -4.43 7.89
CA ARG A 421 -17.87 -5.14 7.53
C ARG A 421 -17.25 -4.52 6.28
N LEU A 422 -15.92 -4.50 6.22
CA LEU A 422 -15.19 -3.91 5.11
C LEU A 422 -14.66 -4.99 4.16
N GLN A 423 -14.55 -4.63 2.88
CA GLN A 423 -14.01 -5.46 1.81
C GLN A 423 -13.28 -4.59 0.78
N MET A 424 -12.49 -5.21 -0.10
CA MET A 424 -12.03 -4.61 -1.35
C MET A 424 -13.02 -4.98 -2.46
N ALA A 425 -13.56 -3.98 -3.14
CA ALA A 425 -14.53 -4.17 -4.22
C ALA A 425 -14.11 -3.39 -5.46
N ALA A 426 -14.68 -3.72 -6.63
CA ALA A 426 -14.41 -2.99 -7.86
C ALA A 426 -14.65 -1.49 -7.65
N SER A 427 -13.66 -0.67 -8.02
CA SER A 427 -13.75 0.78 -7.88
C SER A 427 -14.93 1.32 -8.69
N GLY A 428 -15.80 2.09 -8.04
CA GLY A 428 -16.95 2.68 -8.67
C GLY A 428 -17.47 3.87 -7.89
N ALA A 429 -18.66 4.34 -8.25
CA ALA A 429 -19.29 5.46 -7.59
C ALA A 429 -20.30 4.98 -6.53
N PHE A 430 -19.83 4.14 -5.62
CA PHE A 430 -20.62 3.54 -4.53
C PHE A 430 -20.39 4.32 -3.24
N THR A 431 -21.45 4.73 -2.54
CA THR A 431 -21.35 5.54 -1.30
C THR A 431 -20.59 4.83 -0.17
N GLY A 432 -20.45 3.50 -0.20
CA GLY A 432 -19.57 2.74 0.70
C GLY A 432 -18.06 2.91 0.44
N GLN A 433 -17.68 3.44 -0.73
CA GLN A 433 -16.29 3.67 -1.16
C GLN A 433 -15.83 5.13 -1.00
N TYR A 434 -16.71 6.00 -0.49
CA TYR A 434 -16.42 7.42 -0.30
C TYR A 434 -16.04 7.59 1.17
N TRP A 435 -14.76 7.76 1.44
CA TRP A 435 -14.22 7.85 2.80
C TRP A 435 -13.85 9.28 3.17
N ARG A 436 -14.16 9.67 4.39
CA ARG A 436 -13.83 10.98 4.95
C ARG A 436 -13.03 10.84 6.22
N PHE A 437 -12.08 11.74 6.38
CA PHE A 437 -11.23 11.85 7.55
C PHE A 437 -11.66 13.07 8.37
N THR A 438 -12.19 12.83 9.57
CA THR A 438 -12.57 13.90 10.51
C THR A 438 -11.65 13.86 11.73
N ARG A 439 -11.35 15.02 12.32
CA ARG A 439 -10.49 15.05 13.51
C ARG A 439 -11.17 14.29 14.65
N SER A 440 -10.42 13.42 15.32
CA SER A 440 -10.94 12.58 16.40
C SER A 440 -11.21 13.36 17.70
N GLY A 441 -10.48 14.48 17.90
CA GLY A 441 -10.42 15.21 19.17
C GLY A 441 -9.39 14.66 20.16
N PHE A 442 -8.65 13.60 19.81
CA PHE A 442 -7.62 12.96 20.63
C PHE A 442 -6.27 12.96 19.90
N GLY A 443 -5.31 13.75 20.38
CA GLY A 443 -4.00 13.86 19.73
C GLY A 443 -4.09 14.31 18.26
N ASN A 444 -3.09 13.96 17.45
CA ASN A 444 -3.07 14.25 16.01
C ASN A 444 -3.71 13.10 15.19
N THR A 445 -4.84 12.55 15.63
CA THR A 445 -5.48 11.39 15.00
C THR A 445 -6.80 11.72 14.29
N TRP A 446 -7.23 10.79 13.45
CA TRP A 446 -8.37 10.91 12.55
C TRP A 446 -9.39 9.79 12.79
N ARG A 447 -10.67 10.10 12.62
CA ARG A 447 -11.72 9.11 12.41
C ARG A 447 -11.98 8.97 10.93
N ILE A 448 -12.16 7.73 10.48
CA ILE A 448 -12.37 7.38 9.07
C ILE A 448 -13.78 6.84 8.93
N SER A 449 -14.62 7.49 8.15
CA SER A 449 -16.03 7.09 7.97
C SER A 449 -16.40 7.07 6.50
N CYS A 450 -17.29 6.16 6.11
CA CYS A 450 -17.82 6.16 4.74
C CYS A 450 -19.09 7.02 4.65
N LEU A 451 -19.39 7.51 3.45
CA LEU A 451 -20.59 8.33 3.22
C LEU A 451 -21.87 7.57 3.53
N TRP A 452 -21.93 6.28 3.24
CA TRP A 452 -23.16 5.48 3.42
C TRP A 452 -23.57 5.30 4.89
N GLN A 453 -22.63 4.93 5.76
CA GLN A 453 -22.92 4.69 7.18
C GLN A 453 -22.82 5.98 8.02
N GLY A 454 -22.15 7.01 7.49
CA GLY A 454 -22.01 8.31 8.11
C GLY A 454 -20.98 8.34 9.25
N GLU A 455 -20.78 9.54 9.80
CA GLU A 455 -19.70 9.82 10.76
C GLU A 455 -19.94 9.23 12.17
N ASN A 456 -21.16 8.75 12.46
CA ASN A 456 -21.49 8.07 13.73
C ASN A 456 -20.99 6.63 13.80
N LEU A 457 -20.53 6.07 12.66
CA LEU A 457 -20.00 4.72 12.55
C LEU A 457 -18.58 4.75 11.95
N PRO A 458 -17.59 5.35 12.64
CA PRO A 458 -16.21 5.34 12.17
C PRO A 458 -15.63 3.92 12.14
N MET A 459 -14.60 3.76 11.31
CA MET A 459 -13.79 2.54 11.24
C MET A 459 -13.05 2.33 12.57
N ASP A 460 -13.24 1.14 13.12
CA ASP A 460 -12.67 0.61 14.34
C ASP A 460 -11.94 -0.71 14.04
N THR A 461 -11.26 -1.29 15.02
CA THR A 461 -10.57 -2.58 14.92
C THR A 461 -11.15 -3.61 15.87
N ILE A 462 -11.46 -4.78 15.35
CA ILE A 462 -11.95 -5.90 16.15
C ILE A 462 -10.85 -6.42 17.06
N ASN A 463 -11.19 -6.56 18.34
CA ASN A 463 -10.34 -7.13 19.37
C ASN A 463 -10.75 -8.58 19.68
N GLY A 464 -9.85 -9.52 19.40
CA GLY A 464 -10.00 -10.93 19.73
C GLY A 464 -10.82 -11.75 18.72
N GLY A 465 -10.85 -13.06 18.95
CA GLY A 465 -11.61 -14.02 18.14
C GLY A 465 -11.05 -14.24 16.72
N ALA A 466 -11.82 -14.93 15.88
CA ALA A 466 -11.44 -15.27 14.50
C ALA A 466 -11.33 -14.07 13.55
N GLU A 467 -11.85 -12.91 13.95
CA GLU A 467 -11.82 -11.66 13.19
C GLU A 467 -10.89 -10.61 13.81
N ASN A 468 -10.03 -11.01 14.76
CA ASN A 468 -9.04 -10.14 15.38
C ASN A 468 -8.28 -9.33 14.32
N ASN A 469 -8.06 -8.04 14.57
CA ASN A 469 -7.40 -7.09 13.67
C ASN A 469 -8.19 -6.70 12.42
N ARG A 470 -9.38 -7.24 12.16
CA ARG A 470 -10.17 -6.77 11.01
C ARG A 470 -10.80 -5.41 11.32
N PRO A 471 -10.86 -4.50 10.34
CA PRO A 471 -11.60 -3.27 10.50
C PRO A 471 -13.11 -3.55 10.52
N ILE A 472 -13.85 -2.74 11.27
CA ILE A 472 -15.31 -2.78 11.39
C ILE A 472 -15.83 -1.35 11.55
N LEU A 473 -17.03 -1.07 11.06
CA LEU A 473 -17.71 0.18 11.42
C LEU A 473 -18.45 0.00 12.75
N ALA A 474 -18.10 0.81 13.74
CA ALA A 474 -18.65 0.70 15.09
C ALA A 474 -19.14 2.06 15.60
N PRO A 475 -20.10 2.11 16.54
CA PRO A 475 -20.55 3.36 17.12
C PRO A 475 -19.39 4.21 17.61
N ILE A 476 -19.43 5.50 17.28
CA ILE A 476 -18.41 6.47 17.66
C ILE A 476 -18.23 6.49 19.19
N GLY A 477 -16.97 6.47 19.63
CA GLY A 477 -16.63 6.53 21.05
C GLY A 477 -15.18 6.93 21.31
N ALA A 478 -14.74 6.77 22.55
CA ALA A 478 -13.36 6.98 22.99
C ALA A 478 -12.55 5.68 22.88
N TRP A 479 -12.59 5.05 21.71
CA TRP A 479 -11.93 3.78 21.44
C TRP A 479 -10.64 4.00 20.66
N THR A 480 -9.52 3.47 21.15
CA THR A 480 -8.21 3.62 20.49
C THR A 480 -8.17 2.97 19.10
N GLY A 481 -9.06 2.01 18.82
CA GLY A 481 -9.19 1.40 17.48
C GLY A 481 -9.84 2.33 16.44
N GLN A 482 -10.47 3.43 16.88
CA GLN A 482 -11.07 4.47 16.03
C GLN A 482 -10.13 5.67 15.81
N LEU A 483 -8.95 5.67 16.42
CA LEU A 483 -7.97 6.75 16.35
C LEU A 483 -6.89 6.39 15.33
N TRP A 484 -7.04 6.89 14.11
CA TRP A 484 -6.17 6.53 12.98
C TRP A 484 -5.11 7.59 12.70
N THR A 485 -3.92 7.12 12.34
CA THR A 485 -2.80 7.97 11.90
C THR A 485 -2.37 7.55 10.50
N LEU A 486 -2.18 8.53 9.62
CA LEU A 486 -1.68 8.33 8.25
C LEU A 486 -0.20 8.65 8.24
N HIS A 487 0.62 7.71 7.79
CA HIS A 487 2.07 7.83 7.71
C HIS A 487 2.50 7.91 6.25
N GLU A 488 3.33 8.90 5.92
CA GLU A 488 4.11 8.88 4.70
C GLU A 488 5.03 7.65 4.71
N VAL A 489 5.16 7.04 3.54
CA VAL A 489 6.04 5.89 3.37
C VAL A 489 7.20 6.29 2.47
N PRO A 490 8.43 6.40 3.01
CA PRO A 490 9.63 6.73 2.22
C PRO A 490 9.78 5.80 1.02
N GLY A 491 10.16 6.38 -0.12
CA GLY A 491 10.22 5.68 -1.40
C GLY A 491 8.90 5.62 -2.19
N TYR A 492 7.76 5.97 -1.57
CA TYR A 492 6.43 5.88 -2.20
C TYR A 492 5.64 7.20 -2.11
N PRO A 493 6.07 8.24 -2.84
CA PRO A 493 5.40 9.54 -2.81
C PRO A 493 3.93 9.40 -3.25
N GLY A 494 3.02 10.02 -2.50
CA GLY A 494 1.58 9.98 -2.76
C GLY A 494 0.84 8.80 -2.13
N TYR A 495 1.55 7.82 -1.58
CA TYR A 495 0.96 6.71 -0.81
C TYR A 495 1.14 6.94 0.69
N VAL A 496 0.19 6.42 1.47
CA VAL A 496 0.22 6.47 2.93
C VAL A 496 -0.05 5.10 3.52
N ALA A 497 0.48 4.83 4.70
CA ALA A 497 0.06 3.71 5.52
C ALA A 497 -0.86 4.20 6.65
N LEU A 498 -1.84 3.38 7.01
CA LEU A 498 -2.80 3.71 8.07
C LEU A 498 -2.58 2.82 9.27
N THR A 499 -2.21 3.38 10.42
CA THR A 499 -2.16 2.67 11.72
C THR A 499 -3.24 3.22 12.65
N ASN A 500 -3.50 2.55 13.77
CA ASN A 500 -4.32 3.11 14.84
C ASN A 500 -3.71 2.94 16.22
N ASP A 501 -4.19 3.73 17.17
CA ASP A 501 -3.63 3.76 18.53
C ASP A 501 -3.84 2.43 19.29
N PHE A 502 -4.83 1.61 18.90
CA PHE A 502 -5.08 0.33 19.55
C PHE A 502 -4.00 -0.70 19.28
N ARG A 503 -3.56 -0.81 18.01
CA ARG A 503 -2.49 -1.73 17.62
C ARG A 503 -1.10 -1.09 17.63
N GLY A 504 -1.06 0.22 17.81
CA GLY A 504 0.17 0.98 17.84
C GLY A 504 0.83 1.07 16.46
N PRO A 505 2.09 1.53 16.41
CA PRO A 505 2.80 1.72 15.14
C PRO A 505 3.19 0.40 14.47
N HIS A 506 3.01 -0.75 15.12
CA HIS A 506 3.48 -2.03 14.59
C HIS A 506 2.52 -2.68 13.59
N LEU A 507 1.24 -2.30 13.57
CA LEU A 507 0.29 -2.86 12.60
C LEU A 507 -0.34 -1.74 11.76
N ALA A 508 -0.38 -1.94 10.45
CA ALA A 508 -1.05 -1.05 9.51
C ALA A 508 -2.17 -1.78 8.77
N LEU A 509 -3.18 -1.02 8.34
CA LEU A 509 -4.30 -1.51 7.55
C LEU A 509 -3.79 -2.04 6.22
N GLU A 510 -4.07 -3.30 5.95
CA GLU A 510 -3.78 -3.97 4.69
C GLU A 510 -5.09 -4.25 3.95
N GLY A 511 -5.12 -3.97 2.65
CA GLY A 511 -6.29 -4.17 1.79
C GLY A 511 -6.68 -5.64 1.62
N PHE A 512 -5.86 -6.59 2.04
CA PHE A 512 -6.17 -8.02 1.99
C PHE A 512 -5.61 -8.73 3.23
N ALA A 513 -6.23 -9.85 3.59
CA ALA A 513 -5.81 -10.67 4.73
C ALA A 513 -5.22 -12.02 4.29
N THR A 514 -5.99 -12.79 3.52
CA THR A 514 -5.65 -14.16 3.09
C THR A 514 -6.12 -14.49 1.67
N SER A 515 -6.91 -13.61 1.06
CA SER A 515 -7.57 -13.80 -0.23
C SER A 515 -7.32 -12.58 -1.11
N LEU A 516 -7.20 -12.83 -2.40
CA LEU A 516 -6.93 -11.83 -3.42
C LEU A 516 -8.20 -11.51 -4.21
N GLY A 517 -8.27 -10.31 -4.78
CA GLY A 517 -9.35 -9.90 -5.67
C GLY A 517 -10.58 -9.33 -4.95
N ALA A 518 -11.67 -9.17 -5.69
CA ALA A 518 -12.92 -8.63 -5.16
C ALA A 518 -13.47 -9.52 -4.02
N GLY A 519 -13.88 -8.90 -2.92
CA GLY A 519 -14.29 -9.59 -1.70
C GLY A 519 -13.13 -9.92 -0.74
N ALA A 520 -11.88 -9.58 -1.11
CA ALA A 520 -10.76 -9.61 -0.16
C ALA A 520 -11.11 -8.74 1.05
N ARG A 521 -10.87 -9.27 2.25
CA ARG A 521 -11.25 -8.59 3.49
C ARG A 521 -10.02 -7.95 4.13
N PRO A 522 -9.98 -6.61 4.27
CA PRO A 522 -8.89 -5.91 4.92
C PRO A 522 -8.64 -6.38 6.36
N GLN A 523 -7.41 -6.19 6.84
CA GLN A 523 -6.99 -6.51 8.20
C GLN A 523 -5.77 -5.68 8.59
N LEU A 524 -5.61 -5.33 9.87
CA LEU A 524 -4.34 -4.80 10.36
C LEU A 524 -3.31 -5.94 10.44
N GLN A 525 -2.21 -5.75 9.73
CA GLN A 525 -1.08 -6.68 9.67
C GLN A 525 0.18 -5.96 10.08
N THR A 526 1.26 -6.71 10.35
CA THR A 526 2.59 -6.16 10.63
C THR A 526 2.85 -5.02 9.67
N PHE A 527 3.09 -3.82 10.19
CA PHE A 527 3.33 -2.64 9.38
C PHE A 527 4.56 -2.94 8.54
N GLY A 528 4.63 -2.39 7.35
CA GLY A 528 5.73 -2.44 6.41
C GLY A 528 5.33 -1.65 5.18
N PRO A 529 6.22 -1.42 4.22
CA PRO A 529 5.82 -0.82 2.95
C PRO A 529 5.21 -1.88 2.03
N PHE A 530 4.33 -2.71 2.59
CA PHE A 530 3.61 -3.71 1.84
C PHE A 530 2.71 -2.98 0.86
N THR A 531 2.74 -3.35 -0.41
CA THR A 531 1.91 -2.69 -1.44
C THR A 531 0.42 -2.75 -1.11
N GLY A 532 -0.01 -3.73 -0.29
CA GLY A 532 -1.35 -3.81 0.29
C GLY A 532 -1.65 -2.82 1.43
N GLN A 533 -0.62 -2.28 2.07
CA GLN A 533 -0.68 -1.25 3.11
C GLN A 533 -0.32 0.14 2.58
N LEU A 534 0.15 0.24 1.33
CA LEU A 534 0.38 1.51 0.63
C LEU A 534 -0.94 1.98 0.02
N TRP A 535 -1.65 2.84 0.74
CA TRP A 535 -2.93 3.38 0.32
C TRP A 535 -2.77 4.66 -0.47
N LEU A 536 -3.40 4.71 -1.64
CA LEU A 536 -3.60 5.93 -2.39
C LEU A 536 -4.96 6.53 -2.02
N LEU A 537 -4.92 7.75 -1.49
CA LEU A 537 -6.11 8.56 -1.21
C LEU A 537 -6.40 9.43 -2.43
N THR A 538 -7.27 8.94 -3.33
CA THR A 538 -7.68 9.72 -4.50
C THR A 538 -8.80 10.69 -4.10
N PRO A 539 -8.60 12.01 -4.20
CA PRO A 539 -9.65 12.98 -3.91
C PRO A 539 -10.86 12.75 -4.81
N LEU A 540 -12.00 12.46 -4.20
CA LEU A 540 -13.31 12.57 -4.80
C LEU A 540 -13.82 13.95 -4.34
N GLY A 541 -14.13 14.86 -5.27
CA GLY A 541 -14.53 16.23 -4.94
C GLY A 541 -15.60 16.30 -3.84
N SER A 542 -15.76 17.47 -3.20
CA SER A 542 -16.85 17.66 -2.25
C SER A 542 -18.17 17.26 -2.89
N VAL A 543 -18.89 16.35 -2.23
CA VAL A 543 -20.30 16.00 -2.45
C VAL A 543 -21.04 17.24 -2.97
N SER A 544 -21.37 17.27 -4.27
CA SER A 544 -21.93 18.46 -4.90
C SER A 544 -23.35 18.64 -4.36
N PRO A 545 -23.67 19.73 -3.63
CA PRO A 545 -25.02 19.95 -3.17
C PRO A 545 -25.92 20.16 -4.38
N ALA A 546 -27.15 19.64 -4.33
CA ALA A 546 -28.12 19.89 -5.38
C ALA A 546 -28.38 21.40 -5.50
N ARG A 547 -28.50 21.91 -6.73
CA ARG A 547 -28.74 23.35 -6.99
C ARG A 547 -29.83 23.53 -8.03
N SER A 548 -30.58 24.62 -7.88
CA SER A 548 -31.54 25.10 -8.88
C SER A 548 -31.24 26.57 -9.16
N THR A 549 -30.96 26.90 -10.43
CA THR A 549 -30.65 28.28 -10.84
C THR A 549 -31.64 28.75 -11.90
N SER A 550 -32.32 29.87 -11.67
CA SER A 550 -33.26 30.42 -12.64
C SER A 550 -32.56 31.12 -13.82
N PHE A 551 -33.15 31.01 -15.00
CA PHE A 551 -32.73 31.75 -16.18
C PHE A 551 -33.93 32.21 -17.03
N GLY A 552 -33.67 33.13 -17.97
CA GLY A 552 -34.71 33.67 -18.84
C GLY A 552 -35.74 34.53 -18.11
N SER A 553 -36.79 34.91 -18.81
CA SER A 553 -37.91 35.68 -18.28
C SER A 553 -39.24 35.01 -18.59
N ASN A 554 -40.26 35.31 -17.80
CA ASN A 554 -41.63 34.88 -18.04
C ASN A 554 -42.44 35.97 -18.77
N CYS A 555 -43.41 35.55 -19.57
CA CYS A 555 -44.37 36.47 -20.20
C CYS A 555 -45.70 36.50 -19.44
N VAL A 556 -46.60 37.41 -19.80
CA VAL A 556 -47.89 37.60 -19.11
C VAL A 556 -48.95 36.72 -19.75
N GLY A 557 -49.60 35.84 -18.99
CA GLY A 557 -50.85 35.17 -19.34
C GLY A 557 -52.06 35.79 -18.63
N ARG A 558 -53.26 35.24 -18.82
CA ARG A 558 -54.51 35.76 -18.23
C ARG A 558 -54.57 35.62 -16.71
N ALA A 559 -53.93 34.58 -16.16
CA ALA A 559 -53.78 34.42 -14.70
C ALA A 559 -52.61 35.22 -14.11
N GLY A 560 -51.91 36.02 -14.92
CA GLY A 560 -50.68 36.73 -14.52
C GLY A 560 -49.43 36.12 -15.17
N ARG A 561 -48.25 36.42 -14.62
CA ARG A 561 -46.96 35.87 -15.10
C ARG A 561 -46.71 34.52 -14.44
N PRO A 562 -46.75 33.39 -15.16
CA PRO A 562 -46.46 32.09 -14.55
C PRO A 562 -44.97 31.99 -14.20
N THR A 563 -44.69 31.35 -13.06
CA THR A 563 -43.32 31.16 -12.56
C THR A 563 -43.09 29.70 -12.26
N LEU A 564 -41.96 29.17 -12.70
CA LEU A 564 -41.51 27.81 -12.41
C LEU A 564 -40.55 27.83 -11.22
N GLY A 565 -40.87 27.07 -10.18
CA GLY A 565 -40.11 26.99 -8.92
C GLY A 565 -40.04 25.58 -8.34
N ILE A 566 -39.10 25.38 -7.41
CA ILE A 566 -38.98 24.15 -6.60
C ILE A 566 -39.67 24.39 -5.25
N LEU A 567 -40.38 23.36 -4.74
CA LEU A 567 -41.16 23.45 -3.51
C LEU A 567 -40.31 23.08 -2.27
N PRO A 568 -40.50 23.76 -1.10
CA PRO A 568 -39.62 23.69 0.09
C PRO A 568 -39.48 22.36 0.87
N GLN A 569 -39.72 21.20 0.27
CA GLN A 569 -39.41 19.90 0.90
C GLN A 569 -38.47 19.08 0.01
N GLY A 570 -37.18 19.08 0.38
CA GLY A 570 -36.10 18.35 -0.31
C GLY A 570 -35.31 19.15 -1.35
N ASP A 571 -35.39 20.49 -1.33
CA ASP A 571 -34.97 21.50 -2.33
C ASP A 571 -33.73 21.23 -3.21
N GLY A 572 -33.87 20.28 -4.12
CA GLY A 572 -32.94 20.04 -5.21
C GLY A 572 -33.05 18.60 -5.72
N PRO A 573 -32.58 18.33 -6.94
CA PRO A 573 -32.54 16.96 -7.44
C PRO A 573 -31.45 16.13 -6.72
N TRP A 574 -31.75 15.62 -5.53
CA TRP A 574 -30.86 14.69 -4.81
C TRP A 574 -31.04 13.27 -5.32
N ILE A 575 -29.93 12.57 -5.57
CA ILE A 575 -29.96 11.17 -6.01
C ILE A 575 -30.77 10.30 -5.06
N GLY A 576 -31.72 9.55 -5.61
CA GLY A 576 -32.54 8.61 -4.85
C GLY A 576 -33.65 9.22 -4.01
N GLU A 577 -33.81 10.54 -4.05
CA GLU A 577 -34.94 11.26 -3.47
C GLU A 577 -35.94 11.69 -4.55
N THR A 578 -37.10 12.19 -4.10
CA THR A 578 -38.11 12.79 -4.99
C THR A 578 -38.03 14.29 -4.87
N MET A 579 -37.80 14.98 -5.99
CA MET A 579 -37.90 16.43 -6.07
C MET A 579 -39.32 16.84 -6.44
N SER A 580 -39.79 17.96 -5.89
CA SER A 580 -41.12 18.51 -6.20
C SER A 580 -41.02 19.97 -6.60
N GLY A 581 -41.90 20.41 -7.50
CA GLY A 581 -41.95 21.80 -7.95
C GLY A 581 -43.34 22.22 -8.40
N GLU A 582 -43.46 23.50 -8.73
CA GLU A 582 -44.72 24.08 -9.15
C GLU A 582 -44.57 25.14 -10.26
N VAL A 583 -45.65 25.30 -11.00
CA VAL A 583 -45.90 26.43 -11.88
C VAL A 583 -47.06 27.23 -11.29
N THR A 584 -46.82 28.50 -10.99
CA THR A 584 -47.85 29.42 -10.45
C THR A 584 -48.63 30.11 -11.56
N ASN A 585 -49.74 30.77 -11.21
CA ASN A 585 -50.56 31.57 -12.12
C ASN A 585 -51.06 30.76 -13.33
N VAL A 586 -51.65 29.59 -13.07
CA VAL A 586 -52.26 28.72 -14.08
C VAL A 586 -53.77 28.71 -13.87
N LEU A 587 -54.56 29.07 -14.88
CA LEU A 587 -56.02 29.04 -14.77
C LEU A 587 -56.54 27.60 -14.54
N ASN A 588 -57.54 27.46 -13.66
CA ASN A 588 -58.18 26.16 -13.43
C ASN A 588 -58.83 25.63 -14.72
N GLY A 589 -58.63 24.33 -14.99
CA GLY A 589 -59.14 23.68 -16.21
C GLY A 589 -58.27 23.88 -17.45
N MET A 590 -57.17 24.65 -17.34
CA MET A 590 -56.15 24.75 -18.40
C MET A 590 -55.06 23.70 -18.22
N ALA A 591 -54.21 23.55 -19.24
CA ALA A 591 -53.08 22.62 -19.22
C ALA A 591 -51.75 23.35 -19.05
N SER A 592 -50.83 22.75 -18.30
CA SER A 592 -49.45 23.20 -18.19
C SER A 592 -48.52 22.06 -18.63
N GLN A 593 -47.52 22.39 -19.44
CA GLN A 593 -46.54 21.45 -19.98
C GLN A 593 -45.15 21.83 -19.49
N LEU A 594 -44.47 20.90 -18.85
CA LEU A 594 -43.07 21.02 -18.49
C LEU A 594 -42.20 20.49 -19.64
N VAL A 595 -41.22 21.29 -20.03
CA VAL A 595 -40.30 21.05 -21.14
C VAL A 595 -38.91 20.77 -20.59
N PHE A 596 -38.29 19.70 -21.07
CA PHE A 596 -36.88 19.39 -20.88
C PHE A 596 -36.20 19.33 -22.26
N GLY A 597 -34.97 19.86 -22.36
CA GLY A 597 -34.26 19.93 -23.63
C GLY A 597 -32.90 20.58 -23.51
N GLY A 598 -32.21 20.78 -24.62
CA GLY A 598 -31.02 21.62 -24.68
C GLY A 598 -31.37 23.11 -24.62
N ARG A 599 -30.45 23.94 -24.09
CA ARG A 599 -30.60 25.40 -24.18
C ARG A 599 -30.45 25.85 -25.63
N LEU A 600 -31.42 26.62 -26.11
CA LEU A 600 -31.34 27.25 -27.42
C LEU A 600 -30.28 28.35 -27.41
N ALA A 601 -29.48 28.44 -28.46
CA ALA A 601 -28.49 29.51 -28.64
C ALA A 601 -29.15 30.90 -28.73
N SER A 602 -30.42 30.96 -29.14
CA SER A 602 -31.25 32.16 -29.12
C SER A 602 -32.69 31.78 -28.75
N PRO A 603 -33.35 32.49 -27.83
CA PRO A 603 -34.73 32.19 -27.44
C PRO A 603 -35.68 32.27 -28.64
N LEU A 604 -36.61 31.32 -28.74
CA LEU A 604 -37.63 31.30 -29.78
C LEU A 604 -38.86 32.11 -29.34
N ASP A 605 -39.14 33.21 -30.04
CA ASP A 605 -40.37 34.00 -29.84
C ASP A 605 -41.59 33.23 -30.39
N LEU A 606 -42.59 33.04 -29.53
CA LEU A 606 -43.84 32.34 -29.84
C LEU A 606 -44.92 33.27 -30.42
N GLY A 607 -44.57 34.47 -30.89
CA GLY A 607 -45.49 35.39 -31.57
C GLY A 607 -46.26 34.74 -32.73
N PHE A 608 -45.65 33.79 -33.45
CA PHE A 608 -46.32 33.03 -34.53
C PHE A 608 -47.46 32.13 -34.02
N LEU A 609 -47.50 31.81 -32.73
CA LEU A 609 -48.59 31.10 -32.04
C LEU A 609 -49.56 32.06 -31.36
N SER A 610 -49.66 33.30 -31.83
CA SER A 610 -50.46 34.34 -31.16
C SER A 610 -50.03 34.59 -29.71
N SER A 611 -48.76 34.39 -29.39
CA SER A 611 -48.20 34.57 -28.04
C SER A 611 -47.02 35.55 -28.06
N PRO A 612 -47.24 36.83 -28.41
CA PRO A 612 -46.16 37.80 -28.59
C PRO A 612 -45.42 38.06 -27.27
N ASN A 613 -44.09 38.16 -27.34
CA ASN A 613 -43.19 38.35 -26.18
C ASN A 613 -43.10 37.15 -25.23
N CYS A 614 -43.62 35.98 -25.61
CA CYS A 614 -43.42 34.73 -24.89
C CYS A 614 -42.30 33.94 -25.56
N ASN A 615 -41.20 33.75 -24.85
CA ASN A 615 -40.03 33.06 -25.38
C ASN A 615 -39.90 31.64 -24.82
N LEU A 616 -39.59 30.71 -25.71
CA LEU A 616 -39.10 29.38 -25.37
C LEU A 616 -37.57 29.41 -25.36
N TYR A 617 -36.96 28.98 -24.26
CA TYR A 617 -35.50 28.97 -24.09
C TYR A 617 -34.86 27.60 -24.36
N LEU A 618 -35.69 26.55 -24.43
CA LEU A 618 -35.25 25.17 -24.57
C LEU A 618 -35.77 24.56 -25.87
N ASP A 619 -35.02 23.63 -26.44
CA ASP A 619 -35.60 22.75 -27.44
C ASP A 619 -36.66 21.82 -26.80
N LEU A 620 -37.54 21.29 -27.65
CA LEU A 620 -38.67 20.45 -27.23
C LEU A 620 -38.24 18.97 -27.17
N GLY A 621 -37.22 18.66 -26.38
CA GLY A 621 -36.71 17.30 -26.24
C GLY A 621 -37.71 16.33 -25.58
N LEU A 622 -38.32 16.75 -24.47
CA LEU A 622 -39.35 16.01 -23.75
C LEU A 622 -40.40 16.97 -23.18
N LEU A 623 -41.67 16.65 -23.37
CA LEU A 623 -42.79 17.39 -22.79
C LEU A 623 -43.59 16.49 -21.84
N VAL A 624 -43.84 17.00 -20.64
CA VAL A 624 -44.63 16.32 -19.61
C VAL A 624 -45.81 17.21 -19.25
N THR A 625 -47.03 16.73 -19.43
CA THR A 625 -48.23 17.47 -19.00
C THR A 625 -48.40 17.32 -17.49
N ILE A 626 -48.52 18.44 -16.76
CA ILE A 626 -48.61 18.46 -15.31
C ILE A 626 -50.02 18.86 -14.85
N PRO A 627 -50.58 18.21 -13.81
CA PRO A 627 -51.95 18.45 -13.36
C PRO A 627 -52.11 19.84 -12.76
N VAL A 628 -53.22 20.50 -13.09
CA VAL A 628 -53.56 21.86 -12.63
C VAL A 628 -54.68 21.81 -11.60
N GLY A 629 -54.47 22.45 -10.45
CA GLY A 629 -55.48 22.58 -9.40
C GLY A 629 -55.21 23.81 -8.51
N GLY A 630 -56.26 24.52 -8.12
CA GLY A 630 -56.16 25.66 -7.20
C GLY A 630 -55.32 26.82 -7.74
N GLY A 631 -55.29 27.02 -9.06
CA GLY A 631 -54.51 28.10 -9.69
C GLY A 631 -53.03 27.77 -9.93
N ARG A 632 -52.61 26.53 -9.70
CA ARG A 632 -51.22 26.07 -9.77
C ARG A 632 -51.12 24.73 -10.48
N ALA A 633 -49.96 24.44 -11.07
CA ALA A 633 -49.63 23.13 -11.60
C ALA A 633 -48.45 22.54 -10.82
N THR A 634 -48.59 21.36 -10.22
CA THR A 634 -47.55 20.76 -9.38
C THR A 634 -46.99 19.51 -10.03
N PHE A 635 -45.73 19.21 -9.77
CA PHE A 635 -45.04 18.03 -10.29
C PHE A 635 -44.09 17.44 -9.27
N ALA A 636 -43.82 16.15 -9.41
CA ALA A 636 -42.82 15.43 -8.62
C ALA A 636 -42.09 14.41 -9.51
N PHE A 637 -40.76 14.34 -9.38
CA PHE A 637 -39.91 13.40 -10.10
C PHE A 637 -38.97 12.69 -9.13
N SER A 638 -38.88 11.37 -9.25
CA SER A 638 -37.86 10.59 -8.54
C SER A 638 -36.55 10.67 -9.31
N VAL A 639 -35.48 11.13 -8.63
CA VAL A 639 -34.14 11.16 -9.20
C VAL A 639 -33.55 9.75 -9.12
N PRO A 640 -33.12 9.15 -10.24
CA PRO A 640 -32.56 7.81 -10.23
C PRO A 640 -31.38 7.69 -9.25
N ARG A 641 -31.26 6.53 -8.58
CA ARG A 641 -30.10 6.18 -7.72
C ARG A 641 -28.85 5.87 -8.55
N SER A 642 -28.50 6.75 -9.49
CA SER A 642 -27.37 6.59 -10.40
C SER A 642 -26.31 7.65 -10.13
N PRO A 643 -25.14 7.28 -9.60
CA PRO A 643 -24.10 8.23 -9.22
C PRO A 643 -23.46 8.96 -10.40
N PHE A 644 -23.60 8.46 -11.64
CA PHE A 644 -23.19 9.16 -12.87
C PHE A 644 -23.94 10.47 -13.08
N LEU A 645 -25.05 10.67 -12.37
CA LEU A 645 -25.86 11.87 -12.43
C LEU A 645 -25.34 12.98 -11.51
N VAL A 646 -24.49 12.70 -10.51
CA VAL A 646 -23.99 13.75 -9.59
C VAL A 646 -23.24 14.83 -10.37
N GLY A 647 -23.65 16.09 -10.21
CA GLY A 647 -23.10 17.25 -10.91
C GLY A 647 -23.66 17.47 -12.31
N ALA A 648 -24.42 16.53 -12.87
CA ALA A 648 -25.11 16.73 -14.14
C ALA A 648 -26.19 17.81 -14.00
N THR A 649 -26.29 18.68 -15.00
CA THR A 649 -27.25 19.79 -15.01
C THR A 649 -28.27 19.60 -16.12
N PHE A 650 -29.55 19.70 -15.78
CA PHE A 650 -30.68 19.56 -16.69
C PHE A 650 -31.53 20.82 -16.68
N PRO A 651 -31.68 21.52 -17.82
CA PRO A 651 -32.53 22.69 -17.87
C PRO A 651 -33.99 22.29 -18.09
N MET A 652 -34.91 23.05 -17.49
CA MET A 652 -36.35 22.89 -17.70
C MET A 652 -37.07 24.23 -17.77
N GLN A 653 -38.22 24.27 -18.46
CA GLN A 653 -39.11 25.43 -18.57
C GLN A 653 -40.56 24.93 -18.63
N ALA A 654 -41.54 25.73 -18.22
CA ALA A 654 -42.94 25.38 -18.39
C ALA A 654 -43.69 26.31 -19.36
N LEU A 655 -44.69 25.72 -20.02
CA LEU A 655 -45.63 26.35 -20.95
C LEU A 655 -47.04 26.21 -20.40
N VAL A 656 -47.75 27.32 -20.22
CA VAL A 656 -49.14 27.34 -19.79
C VAL A 656 -50.03 27.59 -21.00
N ILE A 657 -50.86 26.62 -21.36
CA ILE A 657 -51.79 26.72 -22.49
C ILE A 657 -53.00 27.53 -22.04
N ASP A 658 -53.15 28.74 -22.57
CA ASP A 658 -54.09 29.76 -22.08
C ASP A 658 -55.01 30.29 -23.20
N PRO A 659 -55.90 29.47 -23.78
CA PRO A 659 -56.64 29.83 -24.99
C PRO A 659 -57.72 30.90 -24.73
N GLY A 660 -57.64 32.04 -25.41
CA GLY A 660 -58.75 33.00 -25.43
C GLY A 660 -58.85 33.80 -26.73
N ARG A 661 -60.01 34.46 -26.93
CA ARG A 661 -60.31 35.24 -28.14
C ARG A 661 -59.97 36.72 -27.93
N GLY A 662 -58.86 37.21 -28.49
CA GLY A 662 -58.51 38.63 -28.56
C GLY A 662 -57.11 38.88 -29.16
N PRO A 663 -56.81 40.06 -29.76
CA PRO A 663 -55.55 40.32 -30.48
C PRO A 663 -54.28 40.38 -29.61
N SER A 664 -54.43 40.51 -28.30
CA SER A 664 -53.35 40.66 -27.32
C SER A 664 -53.29 39.53 -26.29
N ASN A 665 -54.02 38.44 -26.53
CA ASN A 665 -54.16 37.34 -25.57
C ASN A 665 -53.29 36.14 -26.01
N PRO A 666 -52.25 35.76 -25.25
CA PRO A 666 -51.36 34.68 -25.64
C PRO A 666 -52.08 33.33 -25.60
N LEU A 667 -51.92 32.53 -26.66
CA LEU A 667 -52.32 31.13 -26.66
C LEU A 667 -51.49 30.30 -25.66
N VAL A 668 -50.23 30.69 -25.46
CA VAL A 668 -49.26 30.04 -24.58
C VAL A 668 -48.50 31.08 -23.78
N ALA A 669 -48.57 31.02 -22.45
CA ALA A 669 -47.72 31.82 -21.56
C ALA A 669 -46.49 30.99 -21.11
N THR A 670 -45.29 31.56 -21.20
CA THR A 670 -44.03 30.89 -20.83
C THR A 670 -43.54 31.32 -19.45
N THR A 671 -42.94 30.38 -18.70
CA THR A 671 -42.27 30.67 -17.42
C THR A 671 -40.81 31.08 -17.62
N ASN A 672 -40.12 31.46 -16.53
CA ASN A 672 -38.67 31.34 -16.44
C ASN A 672 -38.23 29.89 -16.65
N GLY A 673 -36.97 29.68 -17.00
CA GLY A 673 -36.32 28.37 -16.94
C GLY A 673 -35.62 28.13 -15.60
N LEU A 674 -35.30 26.86 -15.31
CA LEU A 674 -34.48 26.41 -14.19
C LEU A 674 -33.40 25.44 -14.69
N ASP A 675 -32.15 25.68 -14.33
CA ASP A 675 -31.06 24.69 -14.42
C ASP A 675 -31.03 23.88 -13.12
N LEU A 676 -31.24 22.57 -13.23
CA LEU A 676 -31.25 21.63 -12.11
C LEU A 676 -29.94 20.83 -12.09
N THR A 677 -29.06 21.14 -11.15
CA THR A 677 -27.81 20.38 -10.92
C THR A 677 -28.07 19.29 -9.89
N ILE A 678 -27.89 18.03 -10.31
CA ILE A 678 -28.09 16.85 -9.46
C ILE A 678 -27.02 16.79 -8.37
N GLY A 679 -27.48 16.66 -7.13
CA GLY A 679 -26.62 16.57 -5.96
C GLY A 679 -26.66 15.21 -5.28
N MET A 680 -25.74 15.01 -4.36
CA MET A 680 -25.73 13.90 -3.41
C MET A 680 -25.62 14.47 -2.00
N ARG A 681 -26.31 13.90 -1.01
CA ARG A 681 -26.22 14.29 0.40
C ARG A 681 -26.33 13.08 1.29
#